data_AF-A0A9Q1B2C7-F1
#
_entry.id   AF-A0A9Q1B2C7-F1
#
_cell.length_a   1.000
_cell.length_b   1.000
_cell.length_c   1.000
_cell.angle_alpha   90.00
_cell.angle_beta   90.00
_cell.angle_gamma   90.00
#
_symmetry.space_group_name_H-M   'P 1'
#
loop_
_entity.id
_entity.type
_entity.pdbx_description
1 polymer ?
#
loop_
_entity_poly.entity_id
_entity_poly.type
_entity_poly.pdbx_seq_one_letter_code
_entity_poly.pdbx_strand_id
1 'polypeptide(L)'
;MDGLPNILSPVGESGDLASSQAEVQKLLTDERMRCEHHKTNYQTLKAEHTRLVEEYTKSQNELKQLLHEKQTVHDQFQLLLASFKEELLDKTREVEDLKLQVITPQKLELLKAQIQQDLETPMREHIRKLNEEVDKYRTEYNKLRYEHTFLKSEYAHQREEHARVLEEAELKHKSEIARLDKDKEELHNQLVSIDLTRDNKRVEVLKREKAQLQQKLKGLEAEIAELRAQKENSGMQAENMQRIKTRQLTEMQATMRSLEAEKQSVKLQLERMEKELQMSNEQNTLLMGKLHKAEREINALTTKLEELKHSHKLEITNIKLETAKARSDTEREKNKIQSEMDGLRSDNEILKTTLERHKVLIVEKDRELVRKVQAAKEDGFQKLAALQEEKLEIENKLAELEKMKVEHEGQKQSEKDHCEGKLLAMQLAEESSRREIESFRLKLQQHTIKSEELEKEKSENANLKQQIHSLQLQVASVSQTENDLMDSNQKLKEIVERLKQECRSARSQAEKAQSDSEKNLEDKRIEWLEEKHRLIQQITEMDMKYKQTREKLHRAAVAQKKRKTLNDNKQKKLLKKIELLEAKKEELETENQVLNRQNVPFEEHIRLQKRLKDLQRRHNEFRRLILFPAIPTVNPVSLLSSTLIPGPEASFPLLQEEQHQREVSLLRKRLEELETTQRRQLRELGASNEQPKSAVSPDSDSDRVKPVEEYDLPSGDVK
;
A
#
# COMPACT_ATOMS: atom_id res chain seq x y z
N MET A 1 3.78 -120.85 -34.95
CA MET A 1 4.57 -121.48 -33.87
C MET A 1 3.80 -122.72 -33.42
N ASP A 2 4.15 -123.83 -34.07
CA ASP A 2 4.20 -125.24 -33.65
C ASP A 2 3.12 -125.88 -32.78
N GLY A 3 2.64 -127.05 -33.25
CA GLY A 3 2.02 -128.07 -32.42
C GLY A 3 0.98 -128.95 -33.11
N LEU A 4 1.37 -129.78 -34.09
CA LEU A 4 0.62 -131.00 -34.48
C LEU A 4 0.72 -132.03 -33.33
N PRO A 5 -0.25 -132.97 -33.20
CA PRO A 5 -0.02 -134.26 -33.86
C PRO A 5 -1.23 -134.88 -34.55
N ASN A 6 -0.86 -135.72 -35.50
CA ASN A 6 -1.59 -136.48 -36.50
C ASN A 6 -1.83 -137.91 -35.99
N ILE A 7 -3.01 -138.53 -36.23
CA ILE A 7 -3.16 -140.00 -36.25
C ILE A 7 -4.09 -140.39 -37.42
N LEU A 8 -3.56 -141.25 -38.28
CA LEU A 8 -4.14 -141.88 -39.46
C LEU A 8 -4.88 -143.20 -39.10
N SER A 9 -6.07 -143.43 -39.69
CA SER A 9 -6.54 -144.62 -40.46
C SER A 9 -6.37 -146.07 -39.91
N PRO A 10 -6.90 -147.15 -40.55
CA PRO A 10 -8.22 -147.44 -41.13
C PRO A 10 -8.73 -148.91 -40.88
N VAL A 11 -9.87 -149.28 -41.51
CA VAL A 11 -10.34 -150.66 -41.87
C VAL A 11 -10.95 -151.56 -40.79
N GLY A 12 -12.14 -152.11 -41.09
CA GLY A 12 -12.45 -153.50 -40.76
C GLY A 12 -13.85 -153.81 -40.21
N GLU A 13 -14.74 -154.24 -41.11
CA GLU A 13 -15.77 -155.28 -40.91
C GLU A 13 -16.96 -155.05 -39.96
N SER A 14 -18.12 -154.93 -40.62
CA SER A 14 -19.32 -155.76 -40.40
C SER A 14 -19.96 -155.79 -39.01
N GLY A 15 -21.03 -155.00 -38.87
CA GLY A 15 -22.14 -155.29 -37.95
C GLY A 15 -22.31 -154.28 -36.82
N ASP A 16 -22.91 -153.12 -37.12
CA ASP A 16 -24.06 -152.57 -36.38
C ASP A 16 -24.41 -151.17 -36.93
N LEU A 17 -25.21 -151.16 -38.01
CA LEU A 17 -25.74 -149.95 -38.68
C LEU A 17 -26.62 -149.07 -37.77
N ALA A 18 -26.91 -149.49 -36.53
CA ALA A 18 -27.72 -148.73 -35.57
C ALA A 18 -26.91 -147.76 -34.68
N SER A 19 -25.60 -148.00 -34.46
CA SER A 19 -24.76 -147.11 -33.63
C SER A 19 -24.24 -145.90 -34.41
N SER A 20 -23.88 -146.09 -35.69
CA SER A 20 -23.37 -145.01 -36.56
C SER A 20 -24.47 -144.02 -37.00
N GLN A 21 -25.72 -144.48 -37.15
CA GLN A 21 -26.86 -143.59 -37.39
C GLN A 21 -27.23 -142.76 -36.14
N ALA A 22 -27.08 -143.33 -34.94
CA ALA A 22 -27.26 -142.62 -33.67
C ALA A 22 -26.15 -141.59 -33.43
N GLU A 23 -24.90 -141.86 -33.82
CA GLU A 23 -23.79 -140.89 -33.75
C GLU A 23 -23.96 -139.71 -34.72
N VAL A 24 -24.41 -139.95 -35.95
CA VAL A 24 -24.69 -138.88 -36.92
C VAL A 24 -25.89 -138.02 -36.49
N GLN A 25 -26.96 -138.63 -35.95
CA GLN A 25 -28.07 -137.87 -35.37
C GLN A 25 -27.62 -137.05 -34.17
N LYS A 26 -26.77 -137.61 -33.29
CA LYS A 26 -26.19 -136.91 -32.15
C LYS A 26 -25.36 -135.69 -32.58
N LEU A 27 -24.49 -135.84 -33.58
CA LEU A 27 -23.70 -134.74 -34.15
C LEU A 27 -24.58 -133.63 -34.75
N LEU A 28 -25.68 -133.99 -35.41
CA LEU A 28 -26.66 -133.04 -35.95
C LEU A 28 -27.43 -132.29 -34.85
N THR A 29 -27.80 -132.97 -33.76
CA THR A 29 -28.37 -132.29 -32.58
C THR A 29 -27.35 -131.39 -31.90
N ASP A 30 -26.10 -131.81 -31.77
CA ASP A 30 -25.02 -131.01 -31.17
C ASP A 30 -24.69 -129.79 -32.04
N GLU A 31 -24.77 -129.91 -33.36
CA GLU A 31 -24.57 -128.79 -34.29
C GLU A 31 -25.75 -127.81 -34.30
N ARG A 32 -26.99 -128.32 -34.21
CA ARG A 32 -28.18 -127.47 -34.02
C ARG A 32 -28.14 -126.73 -32.70
N MET A 33 -27.72 -127.39 -31.63
CA MET A 33 -27.54 -126.78 -30.32
C MET A 33 -26.43 -125.72 -30.35
N ARG A 34 -25.31 -125.97 -31.05
CA ARG A 34 -24.27 -124.96 -31.29
C ARG A 34 -24.78 -123.77 -32.10
N CYS A 35 -25.51 -124.00 -33.19
CA CYS A 35 -26.11 -122.92 -33.99
C CYS A 35 -27.09 -122.07 -33.16
N GLU A 36 -27.97 -122.69 -32.38
CA GLU A 36 -28.87 -121.96 -31.48
C GLU A 36 -28.09 -121.23 -30.39
N HIS A 37 -27.04 -121.83 -29.81
CA HIS A 37 -26.19 -121.16 -28.84
C HIS A 37 -25.46 -119.94 -29.44
N HIS A 38 -24.93 -120.04 -30.67
CA HIS A 38 -24.32 -118.92 -31.39
C HIS A 38 -25.35 -117.81 -31.70
N LYS A 39 -26.58 -118.19 -32.06
CA LYS A 39 -27.69 -117.25 -32.29
C LYS A 39 -28.11 -116.55 -31.01
N THR A 40 -28.23 -117.26 -29.88
CA THR A 40 -28.49 -116.66 -28.57
C THR A 40 -27.35 -115.73 -28.17
N ASN A 41 -26.09 -116.17 -28.29
CA ASN A 41 -24.93 -115.33 -27.98
C ASN A 41 -24.88 -114.07 -28.87
N TYR A 42 -25.22 -114.17 -30.16
CA TYR A 42 -25.32 -113.01 -31.03
C TYR A 42 -26.47 -112.07 -30.62
N GLN A 43 -27.63 -112.60 -30.26
CA GLN A 43 -28.75 -111.80 -29.77
C GLN A 43 -28.41 -111.09 -28.44
N THR A 44 -27.76 -111.78 -27.51
CA THR A 44 -27.25 -111.20 -26.25
C THR A 44 -26.22 -110.12 -26.54
N LEU A 45 -25.25 -110.39 -27.41
CA LEU A 45 -24.22 -109.40 -27.77
C LEU A 45 -24.83 -108.18 -28.47
N LYS A 46 -25.85 -108.35 -29.32
CA LYS A 46 -26.57 -107.25 -29.96
C LYS A 46 -27.38 -106.43 -28.94
N ALA A 47 -28.00 -107.08 -27.95
CA ALA A 47 -28.72 -106.40 -26.87
C ALA A 47 -27.75 -105.59 -26.00
N GLU A 48 -26.61 -106.18 -25.61
CA GLU A 48 -25.55 -105.50 -24.86
C GLU A 48 -24.93 -104.35 -25.67
N HIS A 49 -24.68 -104.53 -26.97
CA HIS A 49 -24.19 -103.44 -27.83
C HIS A 49 -25.21 -102.29 -27.91
N THR A 50 -26.50 -102.59 -28.09
CA THR A 50 -27.56 -101.56 -28.10
C THR A 50 -27.60 -100.83 -26.76
N ARG A 51 -27.55 -101.56 -25.64
CA ARG A 51 -27.51 -100.99 -24.29
C ARG A 51 -26.30 -100.07 -24.08
N LEU A 52 -25.10 -100.50 -24.49
CA LEU A 52 -23.89 -99.69 -24.41
C LEU A 52 -23.98 -98.43 -25.27
N VAL A 53 -24.58 -98.51 -26.46
CA VAL A 53 -24.81 -97.34 -27.32
C VAL A 53 -25.79 -96.36 -26.68
N GLU A 54 -26.86 -96.85 -26.06
CA GLU A 54 -27.82 -96.02 -25.33
C GLU A 54 -27.17 -95.37 -24.09
N GLU A 55 -26.40 -96.12 -23.30
CA GLU A 55 -25.66 -95.62 -22.14
C GLU A 55 -24.59 -94.59 -22.55
N TYR A 56 -23.87 -94.81 -23.66
CA TYR A 56 -22.93 -93.84 -24.23
C TYR A 56 -23.64 -92.56 -24.67
N THR A 57 -24.77 -92.69 -25.38
CA THR A 57 -25.55 -91.55 -25.85
C THR A 57 -26.12 -90.74 -24.68
N LYS A 58 -26.61 -91.41 -23.64
CA LYS A 58 -27.08 -90.79 -22.41
C LYS A 58 -25.96 -90.02 -21.71
N SER A 59 -24.81 -90.65 -21.50
CA SER A 59 -23.62 -90.02 -20.89
C SER A 59 -23.12 -88.82 -21.71
N GLN A 60 -23.17 -88.91 -23.05
CA GLN A 60 -22.79 -87.81 -23.94
C GLN A 60 -23.76 -86.63 -23.82
N ASN A 61 -25.06 -86.89 -23.68
CA ASN A 61 -26.06 -85.84 -23.49
C ASN A 61 -25.96 -85.19 -22.11
N GLU A 62 -25.73 -85.97 -21.06
CA GLU A 62 -25.45 -85.46 -19.70
C GLU A 62 -24.20 -84.58 -19.69
N LEU A 63 -23.13 -84.99 -20.38
CA LEU A 63 -21.92 -84.16 -20.51
C LEU A 63 -22.20 -82.83 -21.22
N LYS A 64 -23.00 -82.84 -22.30
CA LYS A 64 -23.40 -81.61 -23.00
C LYS A 64 -24.23 -80.69 -22.11
N GLN A 65 -25.16 -81.25 -21.32
CA GLN A 65 -25.96 -80.49 -20.38
C GLN A 65 -25.08 -79.86 -19.29
N LEU A 66 -24.18 -80.63 -18.67
CA LEU A 66 -23.25 -80.12 -17.66
C LEU A 66 -22.32 -79.03 -18.21
N LEU A 67 -21.87 -79.17 -19.46
CA LEU A 67 -21.10 -78.11 -20.12
C LEU A 67 -21.90 -76.84 -20.33
N HIS A 68 -23.18 -76.96 -20.71
CA HIS A 68 -24.07 -75.81 -20.85
C HIS A 68 -24.36 -75.15 -19.50
N GLU A 69 -24.65 -75.93 -18.46
CA GLU A 69 -24.85 -75.43 -17.09
C GLU A 69 -23.59 -74.76 -16.54
N LYS A 70 -22.40 -75.33 -16.79
CA LYS A 70 -21.13 -74.67 -16.45
C LYS A 70 -20.99 -73.33 -17.16
N GLN A 71 -21.34 -73.25 -18.45
CA GLN A 71 -21.25 -72.01 -19.21
C GLN A 71 -22.24 -70.96 -18.69
N THR A 72 -23.49 -71.33 -18.42
CA THR A 72 -24.50 -70.38 -17.92
C THR A 72 -24.14 -69.85 -16.53
N VAL A 73 -23.63 -70.70 -15.63
CA VAL A 73 -23.11 -70.27 -14.32
C VAL A 73 -21.91 -69.35 -14.49
N HIS A 74 -21.01 -69.65 -15.42
CA HIS A 74 -19.88 -68.77 -15.72
C HIS A 74 -20.33 -67.38 -16.20
N ASP A 75 -21.30 -67.33 -17.12
CA ASP A 75 -21.85 -66.09 -17.63
C ASP A 75 -22.56 -65.28 -16.53
N GLN A 76 -23.30 -65.94 -15.64
CA GLN A 76 -23.91 -65.32 -14.46
C GLN A 76 -22.86 -64.71 -13.52
N PHE A 77 -21.76 -65.43 -13.25
CA PHE A 77 -20.67 -64.88 -12.45
C PHE A 77 -19.99 -63.70 -13.14
N GLN A 78 -19.81 -63.73 -14.46
CA GLN A 78 -19.27 -62.59 -15.20
C GLN A 78 -20.18 -61.35 -15.09
N LEU A 79 -21.49 -61.53 -15.23
CA LEU A 79 -22.47 -60.43 -15.06
C LEU A 79 -22.43 -59.85 -13.65
N LEU A 80 -22.37 -60.71 -12.62
CA LEU A 80 -22.28 -60.25 -11.23
C LEU A 80 -20.96 -59.50 -10.96
N LEU A 81 -19.84 -59.99 -11.49
CA LEU A 81 -18.56 -59.29 -11.41
C LEU A 81 -18.57 -57.94 -12.12
N ALA A 82 -19.28 -57.84 -13.25
CA ALA A 82 -19.45 -56.57 -13.96
C ALA A 82 -20.26 -55.57 -13.13
N SER A 83 -21.38 -56.02 -12.55
CA SER A 83 -22.22 -55.22 -11.65
C SER A 83 -21.46 -54.70 -10.43
N PHE A 84 -20.68 -55.55 -9.75
CA PHE A 84 -19.87 -55.10 -8.61
C PHE A 84 -18.75 -54.13 -9.00
N LYS A 85 -18.17 -54.26 -10.20
CA LYS A 85 -17.20 -53.28 -10.71
C LYS A 85 -17.85 -51.93 -10.99
N GLU A 86 -19.06 -51.94 -11.55
CA GLU A 86 -19.83 -50.72 -11.82
C GLU A 86 -20.21 -50.02 -10.50
N GLU A 87 -20.75 -50.75 -9.53
CA GLU A 87 -21.08 -50.20 -8.21
C GLU A 87 -19.85 -49.64 -7.48
N LEU A 88 -18.71 -50.32 -7.56
CA LEU A 88 -17.45 -49.83 -6.99
C LEU A 88 -17.01 -48.52 -7.66
N LEU A 89 -17.14 -48.41 -8.98
CA LEU A 89 -16.81 -47.19 -9.72
C LEU A 89 -17.74 -46.04 -9.33
N ASP A 90 -19.04 -46.30 -9.23
CA ASP A 90 -20.01 -45.28 -8.82
C ASP A 90 -19.79 -44.82 -7.38
N LYS A 91 -19.50 -45.75 -6.45
CA LYS A 91 -19.12 -45.40 -5.08
C LYS A 91 -17.81 -44.64 -5.01
N THR A 92 -16.85 -44.95 -5.87
CA THR A 92 -15.58 -44.20 -5.96
C THR A 92 -15.84 -42.77 -6.43
N ARG A 93 -16.68 -42.58 -7.46
CA ARG A 93 -17.10 -41.25 -7.94
C ARG A 93 -17.83 -40.47 -6.84
N GLU A 94 -18.78 -41.09 -6.15
CA GLU A 94 -19.50 -40.45 -5.04
C GLU A 94 -18.55 -40.00 -3.92
N VAL A 95 -17.55 -40.81 -3.57
CA VAL A 95 -16.51 -40.44 -2.60
C VAL A 95 -15.64 -39.28 -3.10
N GLU A 96 -15.31 -39.24 -4.39
CA GLU A 96 -14.57 -38.14 -5.00
C GLU A 96 -15.39 -36.83 -4.98
N ASP A 97 -16.68 -36.90 -5.33
CA ASP A 97 -17.60 -35.76 -5.29
C ASP A 97 -17.78 -35.23 -3.86
N LEU A 98 -17.94 -36.12 -2.87
CA LEU A 98 -18.03 -35.74 -1.46
C LEU A 98 -16.72 -35.10 -0.98
N LYS A 99 -15.55 -35.58 -1.41
CA LYS A 99 -14.25 -34.95 -1.10
C LYS A 99 -14.13 -33.54 -1.68
N LEU A 100 -14.77 -33.25 -2.80
CA LEU A 100 -14.81 -31.91 -3.39
C LEU A 100 -15.76 -30.96 -2.65
N GLN A 101 -16.86 -31.47 -2.11
CA GLN A 101 -17.84 -30.69 -1.34
C GLN A 101 -17.38 -30.39 0.09
N VAL A 102 -16.63 -31.31 0.71
CA VAL A 102 -16.08 -31.09 2.05
C VAL A 102 -15.09 -29.94 2.01
N ILE A 103 -15.28 -28.94 2.89
CA ILE A 103 -14.36 -27.83 3.05
C ILE A 103 -13.00 -28.40 3.43
N THR A 104 -12.03 -28.26 2.52
CA THR A 104 -10.68 -28.72 2.78
C THR A 104 -10.06 -27.90 3.91
N PRO A 105 -9.14 -28.48 4.70
CA PRO A 105 -8.45 -27.75 5.77
C PRO A 105 -7.82 -26.44 5.30
N GLN A 106 -7.28 -26.41 4.08
CA GLN A 106 -6.69 -25.21 3.47
C GLN A 106 -7.75 -24.13 3.17
N LYS A 107 -8.92 -24.52 2.65
CA LYS A 107 -10.03 -23.57 2.43
C LYS A 107 -10.58 -23.04 3.76
N LEU A 108 -10.64 -23.89 4.79
CA LEU A 108 -11.05 -23.48 6.13
C LEU A 108 -10.05 -22.49 6.75
N GLU A 109 -8.76 -22.72 6.58
CA GLU A 109 -7.69 -21.83 7.05
C GLU A 109 -7.72 -20.49 6.32
N LEU A 110 -7.93 -20.50 5.00
CA LEU A 110 -8.13 -19.28 4.22
C LEU A 110 -9.38 -18.51 4.68
N LEU A 111 -10.49 -19.21 4.94
CA LEU A 111 -11.72 -18.59 5.42
C LEU A 111 -11.54 -18.01 6.84
N LYS A 112 -10.81 -18.70 7.72
CA LYS A 112 -10.44 -18.18 9.05
C LYS A 112 -9.57 -16.94 8.93
N ALA A 113 -8.56 -16.96 8.05
CA ALA A 113 -7.69 -15.81 7.80
C ALA A 113 -8.48 -14.63 7.21
N GLN A 114 -9.42 -14.88 6.30
CA GLN A 114 -10.30 -13.86 5.74
C GLN A 114 -11.22 -13.25 6.80
N ILE A 115 -11.89 -14.08 7.60
CA ILE A 115 -12.75 -13.61 8.71
C ILE A 115 -11.92 -12.80 9.72
N GLN A 116 -10.71 -13.28 10.03
CA GLN A 116 -9.79 -12.58 10.93
C GLN A 116 -9.34 -11.24 10.33
N GLN A 117 -9.02 -11.18 9.04
CA GLN A 117 -8.69 -9.95 8.33
C GLN A 117 -9.87 -8.97 8.31
N ASP A 118 -11.07 -9.44 7.99
CA ASP A 118 -12.29 -8.63 7.88
C ASP A 118 -12.72 -8.04 9.22
N LEU A 119 -12.48 -8.74 10.33
CA LEU A 119 -12.80 -8.25 11.68
C LEU A 119 -11.66 -7.41 12.28
N GLU A 120 -10.42 -7.87 12.19
CA GLU A 120 -9.31 -7.21 12.87
C GLU A 120 -8.84 -5.94 12.15
N THR A 121 -8.91 -5.87 10.82
CA THR A 121 -8.47 -4.69 10.06
C THR A 121 -9.28 -3.42 10.40
N PRO A 122 -10.63 -3.44 10.39
CA PRO A 122 -11.39 -2.26 10.80
C PRO A 122 -11.20 -1.92 12.28
N MET A 123 -11.01 -2.91 13.16
CA MET A 123 -10.68 -2.66 14.57
C MET A 123 -9.31 -1.98 14.73
N ARG A 124 -8.28 -2.48 14.03
CA ARG A 124 -6.94 -1.86 14.02
C ARG A 124 -7.01 -0.43 13.50
N GLU A 125 -7.77 -0.18 12.44
CA GLU A 125 -7.94 1.15 11.88
C GLU A 125 -8.72 2.08 12.81
N HIS A 126 -9.76 1.58 13.48
CA HIS A 126 -10.48 2.34 14.50
C HIS A 126 -9.57 2.71 15.68
N ILE A 127 -8.77 1.78 16.19
CA ILE A 127 -7.78 2.03 17.25
C ILE A 127 -6.73 3.04 16.78
N ARG A 128 -6.25 2.93 15.53
CA ARG A 128 -5.31 3.90 14.95
C ARG A 128 -5.91 5.31 14.93
N LYS A 129 -7.15 5.47 14.47
CA LYS A 129 -7.85 6.77 14.44
C LYS A 129 -8.05 7.35 15.84
N LEU A 130 -8.44 6.52 16.81
CA LEU A 130 -8.55 6.93 18.21
C LEU A 130 -7.19 7.39 18.78
N ASN A 131 -6.10 6.67 18.48
CA ASN A 131 -4.76 7.08 18.90
C ASN A 131 -4.34 8.40 18.25
N GLU A 132 -4.61 8.59 16.96
CA GLU A 132 -4.35 9.86 16.26
C GLU A 132 -5.14 11.02 16.89
N GLU A 133 -6.39 10.81 17.28
CA GLU A 133 -7.20 11.80 18.00
C GLU A 133 -6.62 12.10 19.40
N VAL A 134 -6.23 11.07 20.15
CA VAL A 134 -5.58 11.24 21.46
C VAL A 134 -4.29 12.03 21.34
N ASP A 135 -3.47 11.76 20.33
CA ASP A 135 -2.23 12.49 20.10
C ASP A 135 -2.49 13.93 19.65
N LYS A 136 -3.50 14.18 18.80
CA LYS A 136 -3.96 15.54 18.48
C LYS A 136 -4.36 16.30 19.75
N TYR A 137 -5.23 15.74 20.57
CA TYR A 137 -5.64 16.39 21.83
C TYR A 137 -4.48 16.58 22.80
N ARG A 138 -3.51 15.66 22.86
CA ARG A 138 -2.27 15.85 23.65
C ARG A 138 -1.44 17.02 23.15
N THR A 139 -1.28 17.17 21.84
CA THR A 139 -0.54 18.30 21.26
C THR A 139 -1.25 19.63 21.52
N GLU A 140 -2.58 19.68 21.35
CA GLU A 140 -3.40 20.86 21.65
C GLU A 140 -3.36 21.22 23.14
N TYR A 141 -3.51 20.23 24.02
CA TYR A 141 -3.38 20.43 25.47
C TYR A 141 -2.01 20.97 25.83
N ASN A 142 -0.93 20.41 25.28
CA ASN A 142 0.43 20.88 25.55
C ASN A 142 0.61 22.33 25.06
N LYS A 143 0.13 22.65 23.85
CA LYS A 143 0.13 24.02 23.31
C LYS A 143 -0.62 24.98 24.24
N LEU A 144 -1.84 24.64 24.62
CA LEU A 144 -2.66 25.46 25.51
C LEU A 144 -2.02 25.61 26.90
N ARG A 145 -1.37 24.56 27.42
CA ARG A 145 -0.62 24.61 28.68
C ARG A 145 0.56 25.57 28.60
N TYR A 146 1.31 25.56 27.49
CA TYR A 146 2.39 26.52 27.25
C TYR A 146 1.86 27.95 27.15
N GLU A 147 0.81 28.17 26.35
CA GLU A 147 0.17 29.48 26.21
C GLU A 147 -0.37 30.00 27.55
N HIS A 148 -1.04 29.16 28.34
CA HIS A 148 -1.52 29.52 29.67
C HIS A 148 -0.36 29.88 30.62
N THR A 149 0.74 29.13 30.56
CA THR A 149 1.92 29.40 31.42
C THR A 149 2.59 30.71 31.03
N PHE A 150 2.74 30.94 29.73
CA PHE A 150 3.27 32.19 29.17
C PHE A 150 2.40 33.39 29.54
N LEU A 151 1.08 33.28 29.35
CA LEU A 151 0.15 34.35 29.67
C LEU A 151 0.09 34.63 31.17
N LYS A 152 0.22 33.60 32.01
CA LYS A 152 0.32 33.75 33.47
C LYS A 152 1.61 34.46 33.89
N SER A 153 2.74 34.17 33.24
CA SER A 153 4.00 34.90 33.51
C SER A 153 3.92 36.35 33.04
N GLU A 154 3.37 36.61 31.86
CA GLU A 154 3.17 37.97 31.35
C GLU A 154 2.25 38.79 32.28
N TYR A 155 1.12 38.21 32.71
CA TYR A 155 0.23 38.86 33.66
C TYR A 155 0.90 39.14 35.01
N ALA A 156 1.68 38.18 35.53
CA ALA A 156 2.43 38.36 36.78
C ALA A 156 3.48 39.48 36.65
N HIS A 157 4.22 39.50 35.55
CA HIS A 157 5.20 40.54 35.25
C HIS A 157 4.53 41.92 35.15
N GLN A 158 3.44 42.03 34.39
CA GLN A 158 2.71 43.28 34.21
C GLN A 158 2.14 43.80 35.55
N ARG A 159 1.63 42.91 36.40
CA ARG A 159 1.18 43.26 37.76
C ARG A 159 2.33 43.77 38.63
N GLU A 160 3.50 43.14 38.57
CA GLU A 160 4.69 43.54 39.32
C GLU A 160 5.21 44.91 38.86
N GLU A 161 5.27 45.14 37.55
CA GLU A 161 5.67 46.43 36.98
C GLU A 161 4.68 47.53 37.40
N HIS A 162 3.36 47.28 37.34
CA HIS A 162 2.37 48.23 37.86
C HIS A 162 2.55 48.51 39.35
N ALA A 163 2.88 47.50 40.16
CA ALA A 163 3.15 47.68 41.58
C ALA A 163 4.41 48.53 41.81
N ARG A 164 5.51 48.29 41.08
CA ARG A 164 6.72 49.11 41.16
C ARG A 164 6.47 50.56 40.77
N VAL A 165 5.74 50.80 39.68
CA VAL A 165 5.40 52.16 39.24
C VAL A 165 4.58 52.90 40.29
N LEU A 166 3.63 52.22 40.95
CA LEU A 166 2.86 52.79 42.06
C LEU A 166 3.75 53.09 43.27
N GLU A 167 4.63 52.17 43.66
CA GLU A 167 5.55 52.36 44.78
C GLU A 167 6.53 53.51 44.51
N GLU A 168 7.07 53.61 43.29
CA GLU A 168 7.94 54.71 42.89
C GLU A 168 7.20 56.06 42.95
N ALA A 169 5.95 56.10 42.50
CA ALA A 169 5.12 57.30 42.60
C ALA A 169 4.82 57.68 44.05
N GLU A 170 4.51 56.70 44.91
CA GLU A 170 4.33 56.92 46.34
C GLU A 170 5.59 57.46 47.01
N LEU A 171 6.76 56.87 46.74
CA LEU A 171 8.04 57.32 47.27
C LEU A 171 8.35 58.75 46.84
N LYS A 172 8.11 59.09 45.57
CA LYS A 172 8.26 60.47 45.07
C LYS A 172 7.34 61.42 45.83
N HIS A 173 6.07 61.08 46.00
CA HIS A 173 5.13 61.92 46.75
C HIS A 173 5.48 62.05 48.24
N LYS A 174 5.89 60.95 48.89
CA LYS A 174 6.35 60.96 50.29
C LYS A 174 7.59 61.84 50.45
N SER A 175 8.56 61.75 49.54
CA SER A 175 9.76 62.60 49.55
C SER A 175 9.45 64.08 49.35
N GLU A 176 8.50 64.40 48.47
CA GLU A 176 8.03 65.77 48.20
C GLU A 176 7.30 66.35 49.42
N ILE A 177 6.43 65.57 50.08
CA ILE A 177 5.77 65.98 51.32
C ILE A 177 6.81 66.24 52.41
N ALA A 178 7.76 65.33 52.61
CA ALA A 178 8.81 65.48 53.61
C ALA A 178 9.66 66.74 53.36
N ARG A 179 9.97 67.06 52.09
CA ARG A 179 10.64 68.30 51.71
C ARG A 179 9.80 69.53 52.06
N LEU A 180 8.51 69.55 51.68
CA LEU A 180 7.61 70.67 51.94
C LEU A 180 7.34 70.88 53.44
N ASP A 181 7.25 69.80 54.22
CA ASP A 181 7.12 69.89 55.67
C ASP A 181 8.39 70.46 56.30
N LYS A 182 9.58 70.06 55.81
CA LYS A 182 10.84 70.64 56.22
C LYS A 182 10.93 72.13 55.87
N ASP A 183 10.55 72.53 54.66
CA ASP A 183 10.53 73.94 54.25
C ASP A 183 9.54 74.76 55.10
N LYS A 184 8.39 74.18 55.44
CA LYS A 184 7.39 74.81 56.32
C LYS A 184 7.91 74.97 57.74
N GLU A 185 8.61 73.96 58.27
CA GLU A 185 9.24 73.99 59.58
C GLU A 185 10.39 75.02 59.62
N GLU A 186 11.20 75.10 58.56
CA GLU A 186 12.26 76.10 58.42
C GLU A 186 11.69 77.52 58.37
N LEU A 187 10.62 77.76 57.62
CA LEU A 187 9.93 79.06 57.59
C LEU A 187 9.27 79.41 58.93
N HIS A 188 8.71 78.42 59.64
CA HIS A 188 8.16 78.61 60.98
C HIS A 188 9.27 78.96 62.00
N ASN A 189 10.40 78.26 61.93
CA ASN A 189 11.56 78.50 62.78
C ASN A 189 12.23 79.85 62.48
N GLN A 190 12.22 80.32 61.23
CA GLN A 190 12.66 81.66 60.86
C GLN A 190 11.74 82.76 61.41
N LEU A 191 10.43 82.48 61.53
CA LEU A 191 9.44 83.42 62.06
C LEU A 191 9.45 83.52 63.60
N VAL A 192 9.74 82.42 64.30
CA VAL A 192 9.67 82.32 65.78
C VAL A 192 10.96 82.77 66.47
N SER A 193 12.08 82.90 65.75
CA SER A 193 13.40 82.94 66.37
C SER A 193 14.12 84.31 66.38
N ILE A 194 13.37 85.42 66.39
CA ILE A 194 13.93 86.76 66.64
C ILE A 194 14.04 86.99 68.16
N ASP A 195 15.22 86.75 68.72
CA ASP A 195 15.62 87.26 70.04
C ASP A 195 17.15 87.48 70.09
N LEU A 196 17.59 88.60 70.69
CA LEU A 196 18.93 89.21 70.60
C LEU A 196 19.94 88.71 71.66
N THR A 197 19.67 87.59 72.32
CA THR A 197 20.61 86.95 73.30
C THR A 197 21.09 85.56 72.87
N ARG A 198 20.78 85.18 71.62
CA ARG A 198 20.83 83.81 71.10
C ARG A 198 22.24 83.25 70.92
N ASP A 199 23.26 84.08 70.67
CA ASP A 199 24.54 83.58 70.16
C ASP A 199 25.39 82.80 71.17
N ASN A 200 25.37 83.13 72.47
CA ASN A 200 26.20 82.40 73.45
C ASN A 200 25.62 81.04 73.86
N LYS A 201 24.31 80.90 73.99
CA LYS A 201 23.65 79.59 74.20
C LYS A 201 23.69 78.74 72.93
N ARG A 202 23.64 79.39 71.76
CA ARG A 202 23.76 78.76 70.44
C ARG A 202 25.13 78.14 70.22
N VAL A 203 26.22 78.79 70.66
CA VAL A 203 27.56 78.18 70.57
C VAL A 203 27.68 76.89 71.40
N GLU A 204 27.13 76.84 72.60
CA GLU A 204 27.18 75.63 73.46
C GLU A 204 26.25 74.50 73.00
N VAL A 205 25.11 74.84 72.39
CA VAL A 205 24.23 73.87 71.72
C VAL A 205 24.90 73.36 70.45
N LEU A 206 25.48 74.24 69.62
CA LEU A 206 26.21 73.90 68.41
C LEU A 206 27.42 73.00 68.67
N LYS A 207 28.10 73.13 69.81
CA LYS A 207 29.18 72.20 70.20
C LYS A 207 28.67 70.79 70.51
N ARG A 208 27.55 70.66 71.23
CA ARG A 208 26.92 69.36 71.50
C ARG A 208 26.34 68.75 70.22
N GLU A 209 25.69 69.55 69.40
CA GLU A 209 25.22 69.16 68.07
C GLU A 209 26.38 68.73 67.17
N LYS A 210 27.52 69.44 67.19
CA LYS A 210 28.72 69.04 66.45
C LYS A 210 29.22 67.66 66.86
N ALA A 211 29.25 67.34 68.16
CA ALA A 211 29.66 66.02 68.65
C ALA A 211 28.65 64.92 68.25
N GLN A 212 27.35 65.20 68.36
CA GLN A 212 26.29 64.27 67.93
C GLN A 212 26.29 64.07 66.41
N LEU A 213 26.53 65.12 65.64
CA LEU A 213 26.68 65.06 64.19
C LEU A 213 27.93 64.27 63.81
N GLN A 214 29.05 64.45 64.50
CA GLN A 214 30.26 63.63 64.29
C GLN A 214 30.02 62.15 64.57
N GLN A 215 29.26 61.80 65.60
CA GLN A 215 28.88 60.41 65.87
C GLN A 215 27.94 59.85 64.80
N LYS A 216 26.94 60.64 64.36
CA LYS A 216 26.08 60.28 63.23
C LYS A 216 26.88 60.11 61.93
N LEU A 217 27.87 60.97 61.69
CA LEU A 217 28.74 60.88 60.53
C LEU A 217 29.52 59.56 60.53
N LYS A 218 30.09 59.16 61.68
CA LYS A 218 30.73 57.83 61.82
C LYS A 218 29.76 56.67 61.60
N GLY A 219 28.51 56.79 62.08
CA GLY A 219 27.47 55.79 61.83
C GLY A 219 27.12 55.67 60.35
N LEU A 220 26.95 56.81 59.67
CA LEU A 220 26.70 56.87 58.23
C LEU A 220 27.91 56.38 57.41
N GLU A 221 29.14 56.66 57.84
CA GLU A 221 30.36 56.13 57.22
C GLU A 221 30.42 54.59 57.31
N ALA A 222 30.02 54.03 58.46
CA ALA A 222 29.91 52.58 58.63
C ALA A 222 28.80 51.97 57.75
N GLU A 223 27.63 52.61 57.69
CA GLU A 223 26.52 52.21 56.81
C GLU A 223 26.93 52.28 55.33
N ILE A 224 27.65 53.33 54.92
CA ILE A 224 28.20 53.44 53.56
C ILE A 224 29.21 52.32 53.29
N ALA A 225 30.06 51.96 54.25
CA ALA A 225 31.00 50.85 54.11
C ALA A 225 30.26 49.51 53.97
N GLU A 226 29.20 49.29 54.75
CA GLU A 226 28.35 48.10 54.68
C GLU A 226 27.58 48.02 53.36
N LEU A 227 26.98 49.11 52.90
CA LEU A 227 26.32 49.21 51.59
C LEU A 227 27.29 48.96 50.44
N ARG A 228 28.54 49.44 50.54
CA ARG A 228 29.59 49.14 49.56
C ARG A 228 29.94 47.65 49.56
N ALA A 229 30.09 47.03 50.73
CA ALA A 229 30.34 45.59 50.84
C ALA A 229 29.17 44.75 50.30
N GLN A 230 27.91 45.14 50.57
CA GLN A 230 26.72 44.48 50.02
C GLN A 230 26.63 44.65 48.49
N LYS A 231 26.95 45.84 47.96
CA LYS A 231 27.02 46.09 46.52
C LYS A 231 28.10 45.25 45.86
N GLU A 232 29.28 45.15 46.47
CA GLU A 232 30.36 44.31 45.95
C GLU A 232 29.99 42.82 45.99
N ASN A 233 29.37 42.35 47.08
CA ASN A 233 28.90 40.97 47.20
C ASN A 233 27.81 40.63 46.17
N SER A 234 26.83 41.51 45.98
CA SER A 234 25.81 41.33 44.94
C SER A 234 26.41 41.38 43.53
N GLY A 235 27.41 42.23 43.30
CA GLY A 235 28.20 42.24 42.07
C GLY A 235 28.92 40.91 41.82
N MET A 236 29.60 40.37 42.83
CA MET A 236 30.24 39.05 42.76
C MET A 236 29.23 37.92 42.51
N GLN A 237 28.06 37.97 43.13
CA GLN A 237 26.99 37.00 42.88
C GLN A 237 26.45 37.07 41.44
N ALA A 238 26.25 38.28 40.92
CA ALA A 238 25.81 38.50 39.54
C ALA A 238 26.85 37.98 38.53
N GLU A 239 28.13 38.29 38.75
CA GLU A 239 29.23 37.76 37.91
C GLU A 239 29.31 36.24 37.97
N ASN A 240 29.20 35.64 39.15
CA ASN A 240 29.25 34.18 39.30
C ASN A 240 28.08 33.51 38.56
N MET A 241 26.86 34.07 38.70
CA MET A 241 25.69 33.58 37.97
C MET A 241 25.85 33.75 36.45
N GLN A 242 26.43 34.85 35.99
CA GLN A 242 26.75 35.06 34.59
C GLN A 242 27.77 34.02 34.08
N ARG A 243 28.85 33.77 34.82
CA ARG A 243 29.84 32.74 34.46
C ARG A 243 29.20 31.35 34.35
N ILE A 244 28.33 30.99 35.29
CA ILE A 244 27.61 29.70 35.25
C ILE A 244 26.71 29.63 34.00
N LYS A 245 25.93 30.67 33.71
CA LYS A 245 25.07 30.72 32.52
C LYS A 245 25.89 30.61 31.23
N THR A 246 26.99 31.35 31.12
CA THR A 246 27.90 31.28 29.96
C THR A 246 28.46 29.87 29.80
N ARG A 247 28.91 29.24 30.89
CA ARG A 247 29.41 27.85 30.86
C ARG A 247 28.35 26.86 30.40
N GLN A 248 27.13 26.93 30.95
CA GLN A 248 26.01 26.08 30.52
C GLN A 248 25.67 26.28 29.04
N LEU A 249 25.73 27.52 28.56
CA LEU A 249 25.48 27.83 27.15
C LEU A 249 26.56 27.23 26.25
N THR A 250 27.84 27.29 26.65
CA THR A 250 28.93 26.62 25.93
C THR A 250 28.83 25.09 25.95
N GLU A 251 28.41 24.51 27.08
CA GLU A 251 28.19 23.06 27.20
C GLU A 251 27.03 22.61 26.28
N MET A 252 25.91 23.34 26.28
CA MET A 252 24.78 23.07 25.38
C MET A 252 25.15 23.25 23.90
N GLN A 253 26.02 24.21 23.59
CA GLN A 253 26.50 24.41 22.24
C GLN A 253 27.43 23.27 21.78
N ALA A 254 28.23 22.72 22.69
CA ALA A 254 29.06 21.54 22.42
C ALA A 254 28.22 20.28 22.20
N THR A 255 27.18 20.05 23.03
CA THR A 255 26.28 18.90 22.85
C THR A 255 25.50 18.99 21.54
N MET A 256 25.00 20.17 21.17
CA MET A 256 24.36 20.37 19.85
C MET A 256 25.30 19.98 18.71
N ARG A 257 26.57 20.44 18.72
CA ARG A 257 27.54 20.07 17.68
C ARG A 257 27.81 18.57 17.62
N SER A 258 27.88 17.90 18.78
CA SER A 258 28.03 16.45 18.86
C SER A 258 26.85 15.72 18.24
N LEU A 259 25.62 16.11 18.60
CA LEU A 259 24.40 15.53 18.05
C LEU A 259 24.25 15.80 16.54
N GLU A 260 24.67 16.97 16.07
CA GLU A 260 24.70 17.30 14.64
C GLU A 260 25.67 16.39 13.88
N ALA A 261 26.85 16.10 14.45
CA ALA A 261 27.82 15.18 13.87
C ALA A 261 27.31 13.73 13.85
N GLU A 262 26.68 13.26 14.94
CA GLU A 262 26.02 11.95 15.00
C GLU A 262 24.91 11.82 13.96
N LYS A 263 24.06 12.84 13.82
CA LYS A 263 23.01 12.90 12.79
C LYS A 263 23.59 12.76 11.39
N GLN A 264 24.69 13.46 11.07
CA GLN A 264 25.35 13.34 9.76
C GLN A 264 25.96 11.95 9.56
N SER A 265 26.55 11.36 10.61
CA SER A 265 27.09 9.99 10.56
C SER A 265 26.00 8.95 10.28
N VAL A 266 24.87 9.02 10.99
CA VAL A 266 23.73 8.11 10.78
C VAL A 266 23.15 8.30 9.38
N LYS A 267 23.07 9.55 8.89
CA LYS A 267 22.62 9.82 7.52
C LYS A 267 23.52 9.13 6.48
N LEU A 268 24.84 9.23 6.62
CA LEU A 268 25.78 8.56 5.72
C LEU A 268 25.69 7.03 5.80
N GLN A 269 25.43 6.47 6.99
CA GLN A 269 25.19 5.04 7.15
C GLN A 269 23.90 4.59 6.45
N LEU A 270 22.84 5.39 6.57
CA LEU A 270 21.57 5.14 5.91
C LEU A 270 21.72 5.17 4.37
N GLU A 271 22.41 6.17 3.83
CA GLU A 271 22.71 6.27 2.39
C GLU A 271 23.55 5.07 1.88
N ARG A 272 24.45 4.52 2.70
CA ARG A 272 25.20 3.30 2.34
C ARG A 272 24.30 2.08 2.31
N MET A 273 23.48 1.88 3.33
CA MET A 273 22.54 0.76 3.40
C MET A 273 21.50 0.81 2.27
N GLU A 274 21.02 2.00 1.90
CA GLU A 274 20.13 2.18 0.75
C GLU A 274 20.79 1.77 -0.57
N LYS A 275 22.07 2.12 -0.77
CA LYS A 275 22.83 1.69 -1.96
C LYS A 275 23.06 0.18 -1.98
N GLU A 276 23.39 -0.43 -0.84
CA GLU A 276 23.54 -1.88 -0.73
C GLU A 276 22.21 -2.60 -1.03
N LEU A 277 21.10 -2.09 -0.50
CA LEU A 277 19.76 -2.60 -0.80
C LEU A 277 19.42 -2.46 -2.30
N GLN A 278 19.74 -1.31 -2.90
CA GLN A 278 19.53 -1.09 -4.33
C GLN A 278 20.34 -2.10 -5.17
N MET A 279 21.63 -2.28 -4.89
CA MET A 279 22.46 -3.26 -5.60
C MET A 279 21.95 -4.68 -5.40
N SER A 280 21.49 -5.04 -4.20
CA SER A 280 20.89 -6.35 -3.93
C SER A 280 19.60 -6.56 -4.72
N ASN A 281 18.76 -5.53 -4.85
CA ASN A 281 17.55 -5.59 -5.66
C ASN A 281 17.86 -5.76 -7.15
N GLU A 282 18.83 -5.00 -7.67
CA GLU A 282 19.30 -5.13 -9.06
C GLU A 282 19.86 -6.54 -9.35
N GLN A 283 20.63 -7.10 -8.42
CA GLN A 283 21.11 -8.48 -8.50
C GLN A 283 19.96 -9.50 -8.47
N ASN A 284 18.98 -9.32 -7.60
CA ASN A 284 17.80 -10.18 -7.55
C ASN A 284 17.00 -10.13 -8.86
N THR A 285 16.81 -8.95 -9.45
CA THR A 285 16.15 -8.81 -10.76
C THR A 285 16.92 -9.55 -11.86
N LEU A 286 18.25 -9.47 -11.86
CA LEU A 286 19.08 -10.20 -12.81
C LEU A 286 18.97 -11.72 -12.63
N LEU A 287 19.02 -12.21 -11.39
CA LEU A 287 18.88 -13.64 -11.08
C LEU A 287 17.49 -14.16 -11.44
N MET A 288 16.43 -13.41 -11.13
CA MET A 288 15.06 -13.72 -11.54
C MET A 288 14.94 -13.79 -13.08
N GLY A 289 15.58 -12.86 -13.80
CA GLY A 289 15.63 -12.90 -15.26
C GLY A 289 16.35 -14.14 -15.81
N LYS A 290 17.45 -14.57 -15.17
CA LYS A 290 18.15 -15.82 -15.51
C LYS A 290 17.29 -17.05 -15.21
N LEU A 291 16.60 -17.07 -14.07
CA LEU A 291 15.68 -18.14 -13.67
C LEU A 291 14.57 -18.31 -14.72
N HIS A 292 13.89 -17.22 -15.10
CA HIS A 292 12.83 -17.27 -16.10
C HIS A 292 13.32 -17.68 -17.50
N LYS A 293 14.58 -17.41 -17.86
CA LYS A 293 15.18 -17.91 -19.10
C LYS A 293 15.39 -19.42 -19.02
N ALA A 294 15.98 -19.90 -17.92
CA ALA A 294 16.17 -21.33 -17.68
C ALA A 294 14.84 -22.11 -17.62
N GLU A 295 13.82 -21.57 -16.97
CA GLU A 295 12.47 -22.14 -16.96
C GLU A 295 11.88 -22.28 -18.37
N ARG A 296 12.05 -21.25 -19.22
CA ARG A 296 11.63 -21.30 -20.62
C ARG A 296 12.39 -22.36 -21.42
N GLU A 297 13.69 -22.48 -21.21
CA GLU A 297 14.53 -23.52 -21.85
C GLU A 297 14.10 -24.93 -21.39
N ILE A 298 13.85 -25.15 -20.10
CA ILE A 298 13.33 -26.42 -19.57
C ILE A 298 11.99 -26.76 -20.20
N ASN A 299 11.07 -25.80 -20.30
CA ASN A 299 9.77 -26.03 -20.92
C ASN A 299 9.92 -26.39 -22.41
N ALA A 300 10.78 -25.69 -23.15
CA ALA A 300 11.05 -25.99 -24.56
C ALA A 300 11.73 -27.35 -24.78
N LEU A 301 12.63 -27.75 -23.88
CA LEU A 301 13.24 -29.08 -23.90
C LEU A 301 12.21 -30.17 -23.54
N THR A 302 11.31 -29.89 -22.61
CA THR A 302 10.25 -30.81 -22.21
C THR A 302 9.27 -31.05 -23.35
N THR A 303 8.84 -30.01 -24.08
CA THR A 303 7.99 -30.17 -25.26
C THR A 303 8.68 -30.98 -26.34
N LYS A 304 9.95 -30.71 -26.65
CA LYS A 304 10.74 -31.50 -27.61
C LYS A 304 10.88 -32.96 -27.20
N LEU A 305 11.04 -33.23 -25.90
CA LEU A 305 11.13 -34.59 -25.38
C LEU A 305 9.81 -35.35 -25.56
N GLU A 306 8.67 -34.72 -25.28
CA GLU A 306 7.36 -35.33 -25.51
C GLU A 306 7.06 -35.52 -27.01
N GLU A 307 7.46 -34.59 -27.87
CA GLU A 307 7.39 -34.74 -29.34
C GLU A 307 8.23 -35.94 -29.82
N LEU A 308 9.49 -36.05 -29.38
CA LEU A 308 10.36 -37.18 -29.70
C LEU A 308 9.81 -38.50 -29.20
N LYS A 309 9.27 -38.53 -27.97
CA LYS A 309 8.63 -39.71 -27.39
C LYS A 309 7.38 -40.12 -28.17
N HIS A 310 6.59 -39.17 -28.64
CA HIS A 310 5.44 -39.45 -29.51
C HIS A 310 5.90 -39.98 -30.88
N SER A 311 6.89 -39.32 -31.50
CA SER A 311 7.50 -39.76 -32.77
C SER A 311 8.04 -41.18 -32.68
N HIS A 312 8.82 -41.49 -31.63
CA HIS A 312 9.37 -42.82 -31.41
C HIS A 312 8.27 -43.86 -31.17
N LYS A 313 7.20 -43.51 -30.45
CA LYS A 313 6.03 -44.39 -30.28
C LYS A 313 5.39 -44.71 -31.64
N LEU A 314 5.25 -43.72 -32.52
CA LEU A 314 4.74 -43.92 -33.88
C LEU A 314 5.67 -44.81 -34.71
N GLU A 315 6.98 -44.58 -34.65
CA GLU A 315 7.98 -45.41 -35.34
C GLU A 315 7.95 -46.86 -34.86
N ILE A 316 7.89 -47.09 -33.54
CA ILE A 316 7.71 -48.44 -32.96
C ILE A 316 6.43 -49.08 -33.49
N THR A 317 5.31 -48.35 -33.55
CA THR A 317 4.06 -48.91 -34.10
C THR A 317 4.18 -49.25 -35.59
N ASN A 318 4.88 -48.42 -36.37
CA ASN A 318 5.11 -48.66 -37.79
C ASN A 318 5.99 -49.90 -38.00
N ILE A 319 7.11 -50.02 -37.29
CA ILE A 319 8.00 -51.20 -37.34
C ILE A 319 7.24 -52.47 -36.95
N LYS A 320 6.39 -52.42 -35.90
CA LYS A 320 5.55 -53.56 -35.51
C LYS A 320 4.58 -53.97 -36.62
N LEU A 321 3.98 -53.00 -37.30
CA LEU A 321 3.06 -53.23 -38.40
C LEU A 321 3.77 -53.79 -39.64
N GLU A 322 4.94 -53.26 -40.00
CA GLU A 322 5.79 -53.79 -41.08
C GLU A 322 6.27 -55.21 -40.76
N THR A 323 6.71 -55.46 -39.53
CA THR A 323 7.09 -56.81 -39.08
C THR A 323 5.93 -57.78 -39.18
N ALA A 324 4.71 -57.37 -38.79
CA ALA A 324 3.51 -58.19 -38.92
C ALA A 324 3.15 -58.49 -40.39
N LYS A 325 3.26 -57.48 -41.27
CA LYS A 325 3.07 -57.65 -42.72
C LYS A 325 4.08 -58.65 -43.30
N ALA A 326 5.37 -58.44 -43.04
CA ALA A 326 6.44 -59.32 -43.50
C ALA A 326 6.24 -60.76 -43.01
N ARG A 327 5.82 -60.97 -41.75
CA ARG A 327 5.47 -62.30 -41.24
C ARG A 327 4.31 -62.94 -42.02
N SER A 328 3.25 -62.18 -42.30
CA SER A 328 2.13 -62.67 -43.12
C SER A 328 2.55 -63.03 -44.55
N ASP A 329 3.40 -62.22 -45.18
CA ASP A 329 3.96 -62.50 -46.50
C ASP A 329 4.80 -63.80 -46.47
N THR A 330 5.70 -63.95 -45.49
CA THR A 330 6.50 -65.17 -45.34
C THR A 330 5.66 -66.41 -45.08
N GLU A 331 4.58 -66.32 -44.31
CA GLU A 331 3.68 -67.46 -44.07
C GLU A 331 2.89 -67.81 -45.35
N ARG A 332 2.50 -66.81 -46.15
CA ARG A 332 1.90 -67.05 -47.47
C ARG A 332 2.85 -67.74 -48.43
N GLU A 333 4.10 -67.29 -48.52
CA GLU A 333 5.12 -67.95 -49.36
C GLU A 333 5.43 -69.36 -48.85
N LYS A 334 5.52 -69.58 -47.53
CA LYS A 334 5.68 -70.91 -46.95
C LYS A 334 4.51 -71.83 -47.33
N ASN A 335 3.26 -71.35 -47.24
CA ASN A 335 2.08 -72.13 -47.63
C ASN A 335 2.09 -72.44 -49.13
N LYS A 336 2.54 -71.49 -49.97
CA LYS A 336 2.70 -71.69 -51.41
C LYS A 336 3.74 -72.78 -51.71
N ILE A 337 4.95 -72.67 -51.14
CA ILE A 337 6.00 -73.68 -51.28
C ILE A 337 5.53 -75.04 -50.77
N GLN A 338 4.80 -75.09 -49.66
CA GLN A 338 4.23 -76.32 -49.13
C GLN A 338 3.25 -76.95 -50.14
N SER A 339 2.36 -76.16 -50.74
CA SER A 339 1.43 -76.65 -51.77
C SER A 339 2.15 -77.14 -53.03
N GLU A 340 3.21 -76.46 -53.47
CA GLU A 340 4.05 -76.89 -54.59
C GLU A 340 4.78 -78.19 -54.27
N MET A 341 5.32 -78.32 -53.07
CA MET A 341 5.97 -79.56 -52.59
C MET A 341 4.98 -80.73 -52.52
N ASP A 342 3.76 -80.51 -52.04
CA ASP A 342 2.72 -81.54 -51.99
C ASP A 342 2.29 -81.96 -53.41
N GLY A 343 2.17 -81.00 -54.33
CA GLY A 343 1.96 -81.28 -55.76
C GLY A 343 3.07 -82.14 -56.36
N LEU A 344 4.33 -81.75 -56.15
CA LEU A 344 5.50 -82.52 -56.63
C LEU A 344 5.58 -83.92 -56.01
N ARG A 345 5.21 -84.08 -54.74
CA ARG A 345 5.13 -85.40 -54.09
C ARG A 345 4.08 -86.29 -54.75
N SER A 346 2.91 -85.73 -55.04
CA SER A 346 1.85 -86.43 -55.79
C SER A 346 2.33 -86.85 -57.17
N ASP A 347 2.96 -85.94 -57.92
CA ASP A 347 3.52 -86.23 -59.24
C ASP A 347 4.60 -87.31 -59.18
N ASN A 348 5.48 -87.27 -58.16
CA ASN A 348 6.51 -88.29 -57.96
C ASN A 348 5.87 -89.67 -57.71
N GLU A 349 4.81 -89.75 -56.90
CA GLU A 349 4.09 -91.00 -56.65
C GLU A 349 3.40 -91.52 -57.91
N ILE A 350 2.82 -90.64 -58.74
CA ILE A 350 2.26 -91.00 -60.05
C ILE A 350 3.37 -91.52 -60.99
N LEU A 351 4.52 -90.85 -61.04
CA LEU A 351 5.66 -91.29 -61.86
C LEU A 351 6.21 -92.63 -61.37
N LYS A 352 6.29 -92.85 -60.07
CA LYS A 352 6.74 -94.11 -59.47
C LYS A 352 5.79 -95.25 -59.79
N THR A 353 4.47 -95.04 -59.68
CA THR A 353 3.46 -96.04 -60.07
C THR A 353 3.49 -96.34 -61.57
N THR A 354 3.70 -95.31 -62.41
CA THR A 354 3.88 -95.45 -63.86
C THR A 354 5.15 -96.22 -64.22
N LEU A 355 6.27 -95.90 -63.56
CA LEU A 355 7.53 -96.61 -63.72
C LEU A 355 7.39 -98.09 -63.35
N GLU A 356 6.73 -98.38 -62.23
CA GLU A 356 6.50 -99.76 -61.80
C GLU A 356 5.63 -100.53 -62.80
N ARG A 357 4.58 -99.89 -63.34
CA ARG A 357 3.79 -100.44 -64.45
C ARG A 357 4.64 -100.71 -65.70
N HIS A 358 5.54 -99.78 -66.07
CA HIS A 358 6.44 -99.98 -67.20
C HIS A 358 7.44 -101.12 -66.98
N LYS A 359 7.98 -101.29 -65.77
CA LYS A 359 8.83 -102.45 -65.45
C LYS A 359 8.09 -103.77 -65.68
N VAL A 360 6.84 -103.86 -65.22
CA VAL A 360 5.99 -105.05 -65.46
C VAL A 360 5.82 -105.29 -66.96
N LEU A 361 5.50 -104.26 -67.74
CA LEU A 361 5.36 -104.36 -69.20
C LEU A 361 6.66 -104.79 -69.90
N ILE A 362 7.82 -104.29 -69.47
CA ILE A 362 9.13 -104.70 -69.99
C ILE A 362 9.36 -106.18 -69.69
N VAL A 363 9.10 -106.64 -68.47
CA VAL A 363 9.22 -108.06 -68.10
C VAL A 363 8.27 -108.93 -68.94
N GLU A 364 7.04 -108.47 -69.21
CA GLU A 364 6.11 -109.15 -70.10
C GLU A 364 6.61 -109.20 -71.55
N LYS A 365 7.21 -108.11 -72.04
CA LYS A 365 7.81 -108.04 -73.39
C LYS A 365 9.05 -108.90 -73.52
N ASP A 366 9.92 -108.93 -72.52
CA ASP A 366 11.07 -109.84 -72.47
C ASP A 366 10.60 -111.30 -72.52
N ARG A 367 9.55 -111.66 -71.77
CA ARG A 367 8.93 -112.99 -71.86
C ARG A 367 8.38 -113.28 -73.27
N GLU A 368 7.76 -112.30 -73.94
CA GLU A 368 7.29 -112.44 -75.32
C GLU A 368 8.44 -112.61 -76.33
N LEU A 369 9.51 -111.83 -76.20
CA LEU A 369 10.71 -111.93 -77.03
C LEU A 369 11.41 -113.25 -76.83
N VAL A 370 11.52 -113.75 -75.60
CA VAL A 370 12.04 -115.09 -75.31
C VAL A 370 11.22 -116.16 -76.05
N ARG A 371 9.87 -116.07 -76.05
CA ARG A 371 9.03 -117.00 -76.83
C ARG A 371 9.29 -116.90 -78.34
N LYS A 372 9.46 -115.69 -78.89
CA LYS A 372 9.77 -115.47 -80.32
C LYS A 372 11.16 -115.99 -80.70
N VAL A 373 12.17 -115.78 -79.86
CA VAL A 373 13.53 -116.33 -80.06
C VAL A 373 13.51 -117.85 -80.00
N GLN A 374 12.72 -118.45 -79.11
CA GLN A 374 12.55 -119.90 -79.05
C GLN A 374 11.92 -120.45 -80.33
N ALA A 375 10.86 -119.81 -80.85
CA ALA A 375 10.24 -120.17 -82.12
C ALA A 375 11.17 -119.97 -83.33
N ALA A 376 11.95 -118.88 -83.34
CA ALA A 376 12.95 -118.63 -84.40
C ALA A 376 14.12 -119.61 -84.34
N LYS A 377 14.49 -120.11 -83.15
CA LYS A 377 15.46 -121.21 -83.01
C LYS A 377 14.92 -122.51 -83.60
N GLU A 378 13.65 -122.84 -83.37
CA GLU A 378 13.00 -124.03 -83.94
C GLU A 378 12.93 -123.96 -85.48
N ASP A 379 12.60 -122.79 -86.04
CA ASP A 379 12.61 -122.52 -87.49
C ASP A 379 14.06 -122.52 -88.06
N GLY A 380 15.02 -122.03 -87.29
CA GLY A 380 16.46 -122.07 -87.61
C GLY A 380 17.03 -123.48 -87.63
N PHE A 381 16.60 -124.37 -86.74
CA PHE A 381 16.97 -125.80 -86.78
C PHE A 381 16.43 -126.50 -88.03
N GLN A 382 15.26 -126.11 -88.53
CA GLN A 382 14.70 -126.63 -89.78
C GLN A 382 15.45 -126.12 -91.02
N LYS A 383 16.03 -124.91 -90.98
CA LYS A 383 16.85 -124.33 -92.06
C LYS A 383 18.34 -124.75 -92.02
N LEU A 384 18.91 -125.02 -90.84
CA LEU A 384 20.29 -125.52 -90.70
C LEU A 384 20.48 -126.91 -91.32
N ALA A 385 19.42 -127.73 -91.32
CA ALA A 385 19.40 -129.02 -91.99
C ALA A 385 19.48 -128.90 -93.53
N ALA A 386 19.00 -127.81 -94.12
CA ALA A 386 19.05 -127.55 -95.56
C ALA A 386 20.38 -126.91 -96.01
N LEU A 387 21.00 -126.06 -95.17
CA LEU A 387 22.27 -125.40 -95.46
C LEU A 387 23.52 -126.27 -95.20
N GLN A 388 23.35 -127.44 -94.57
CA GLN A 388 24.41 -128.44 -94.44
C GLN A 388 24.75 -129.15 -95.76
N GLU A 389 23.86 -129.11 -96.76
CA GLU A 389 24.12 -129.60 -98.13
C GLU A 389 24.87 -128.57 -98.99
N GLU A 390 24.64 -127.25 -98.82
CA GLU A 390 25.29 -126.19 -99.63
C GLU A 390 26.70 -125.79 -99.14
N LYS A 391 27.06 -126.07 -97.87
CA LYS A 391 28.36 -125.70 -97.29
C LYS A 391 29.56 -126.42 -97.91
N LEU A 392 29.36 -127.63 -98.46
CA LEU A 392 30.45 -128.40 -99.08
C LEU A 392 31.02 -127.73 -100.36
N GLU A 393 30.30 -126.78 -100.95
CA GLU A 393 30.58 -126.24 -102.28
C GLU A 393 31.30 -124.86 -102.25
N ILE A 394 31.24 -124.15 -101.13
CA ILE A 394 31.79 -122.78 -100.98
C ILE A 394 33.19 -122.76 -100.35
N GLU A 395 33.62 -123.84 -99.69
CA GLU A 395 34.95 -123.95 -99.06
C GLU A 395 36.12 -123.88 -100.09
N ASN A 396 35.87 -123.97 -101.39
CA ASN A 396 36.88 -123.92 -102.47
C ASN A 396 37.22 -122.52 -103.04
N LYS A 397 36.62 -121.41 -102.58
CA LYS A 397 36.79 -120.08 -103.23
C LYS A 397 37.42 -118.96 -102.38
N LEU A 398 37.86 -119.23 -101.14
CA LEU A 398 38.35 -118.18 -100.22
C LEU A 398 39.87 -117.87 -100.34
N ALA A 399 40.57 -118.45 -101.31
CA ALA A 399 42.03 -118.37 -101.44
C ALA A 399 42.59 -117.15 -102.22
N GLU A 400 41.77 -116.24 -102.76
CA GLU A 400 42.25 -115.22 -103.73
C GLU A 400 42.27 -113.75 -103.26
N LEU A 401 41.83 -113.39 -102.04
CA LEU A 401 41.70 -111.96 -101.63
C LEU A 401 42.73 -111.46 -100.62
N GLU A 402 43.91 -112.07 -100.58
CA GLU A 402 44.98 -111.71 -99.63
C GLU A 402 46.06 -110.76 -100.22
N LYS A 403 45.84 -110.17 -101.41
CA LYS A 403 46.90 -109.46 -102.18
C LYS A 403 46.85 -107.90 -102.24
N MET A 404 45.84 -107.18 -101.75
CA MET A 404 45.70 -105.71 -102.01
C MET A 404 45.82 -104.80 -100.76
N LYS A 405 46.87 -104.94 -99.95
CA LYS A 405 47.04 -104.21 -98.66
C LYS A 405 48.10 -103.08 -98.65
N VAL A 406 48.90 -102.87 -99.70
CA VAL A 406 50.18 -102.11 -99.57
C VAL A 406 50.16 -100.64 -100.04
N GLU A 407 49.05 -100.05 -100.51
CA GLU A 407 49.09 -98.71 -101.14
C GLU A 407 48.62 -97.49 -100.28
N HIS A 408 48.34 -97.61 -98.97
CA HIS A 408 47.73 -96.51 -98.18
C HIS A 408 48.70 -95.61 -97.36
N GLU A 409 50.01 -95.83 -97.35
CA GLU A 409 50.91 -95.14 -96.39
C GLU A 409 51.53 -93.80 -96.86
N GLY A 410 51.28 -93.31 -98.07
CA GLY A 410 51.92 -92.10 -98.61
C GLY A 410 51.28 -90.73 -98.26
N GLN A 411 50.02 -90.66 -97.81
CA GLN A 411 49.26 -89.39 -97.73
C GLN A 411 49.38 -88.61 -96.39
N LYS A 412 50.07 -89.14 -95.37
CA LYS A 412 50.04 -88.55 -94.01
C LYS A 412 51.10 -87.46 -93.70
N GLN A 413 52.01 -87.14 -94.62
CA GLN A 413 53.18 -86.30 -94.31
C GLN A 413 53.02 -84.81 -94.69
N SER A 414 52.00 -84.40 -95.46
CA SER A 414 51.85 -83.02 -95.96
C SER A 414 50.94 -82.10 -95.14
N GLU A 415 50.16 -82.61 -94.18
CA GLU A 415 49.23 -81.79 -93.37
C GLU A 415 49.89 -81.12 -92.15
N LYS A 416 51.07 -81.59 -91.74
CA LYS A 416 51.76 -81.13 -90.52
C LYS A 416 52.35 -79.71 -90.65
N ASP A 417 52.87 -79.36 -91.82
CA ASP A 417 53.60 -78.09 -92.02
C ASP A 417 52.66 -76.86 -92.20
N HIS A 418 51.35 -77.06 -92.37
CA HIS A 418 50.37 -75.97 -92.53
C HIS A 418 49.84 -75.40 -91.19
N CYS A 419 49.94 -76.16 -90.10
CA CYS A 419 49.40 -75.74 -88.79
C CYS A 419 50.33 -74.81 -88.00
N GLU A 420 51.65 -74.87 -88.23
CA GLU A 420 52.62 -74.10 -87.43
C GLU A 420 52.64 -72.59 -87.78
N GLY A 421 52.29 -72.20 -89.01
CA GLY A 421 52.24 -70.78 -89.45
C GLY A 421 51.05 -69.96 -88.91
N LYS A 422 49.93 -70.61 -88.56
CA LYS A 422 48.72 -69.92 -88.03
C LYS A 422 48.83 -69.55 -86.55
N LEU A 423 49.71 -70.22 -85.79
CA LEU A 423 49.90 -69.99 -84.37
C LEU A 423 50.63 -68.66 -84.07
N LEU A 424 51.63 -68.30 -84.89
CA LEU A 424 52.43 -67.09 -84.70
C LEU A 424 51.68 -65.78 -85.00
N ALA A 425 50.73 -65.80 -85.95
CA ALA A 425 49.91 -64.62 -86.27
C ALA A 425 48.90 -64.29 -85.16
N MET A 426 48.43 -65.29 -84.40
CA MET A 426 47.44 -65.12 -83.34
C MET A 426 48.06 -64.51 -82.07
N GLN A 427 49.32 -64.84 -81.75
CA GLN A 427 50.06 -64.28 -80.61
C GLN A 427 50.35 -62.77 -80.76
N LEU A 428 50.67 -62.30 -81.97
CA LEU A 428 50.90 -60.87 -82.22
C LEU A 428 49.63 -60.02 -82.11
N ALA A 429 48.46 -60.58 -82.46
CA ALA A 429 47.17 -59.91 -82.29
C ALA A 429 46.78 -59.79 -80.80
N GLU A 430 47.03 -60.83 -80.00
CA GLU A 430 46.75 -60.85 -78.55
C GLU A 430 47.54 -59.76 -77.79
N GLU A 431 48.83 -59.58 -78.10
CA GLU A 431 49.65 -58.54 -77.46
C GLU A 431 49.20 -57.12 -77.78
N SER A 432 48.62 -56.88 -78.96
CA SER A 432 48.10 -55.57 -79.34
C SER A 432 46.82 -55.20 -78.56
N SER A 433 45.87 -56.14 -78.42
CA SER A 433 44.66 -55.94 -77.63
C SER A 433 44.95 -55.78 -76.13
N ARG A 434 46.00 -56.45 -75.63
CA ARG A 434 46.45 -56.31 -74.23
C ARG A 434 46.95 -54.89 -73.92
N ARG A 435 47.66 -54.25 -74.85
CA ARG A 435 48.11 -52.84 -74.68
C ARG A 435 46.94 -51.84 -74.69
N GLU A 436 45.90 -52.10 -75.47
CA GLU A 436 44.70 -51.24 -75.49
C GLU A 436 43.90 -51.35 -74.19
N ILE A 437 43.77 -52.55 -73.62
CA ILE A 437 43.11 -52.76 -72.33
C ILE A 437 43.84 -52.02 -71.19
N GLU A 438 45.18 -52.06 -71.18
CA GLU A 438 45.99 -51.32 -70.20
C GLU A 438 45.78 -49.79 -70.30
N SER A 439 45.69 -49.26 -71.54
CA SER A 439 45.40 -47.85 -71.83
C SER A 439 43.99 -47.43 -71.35
N PHE A 440 42.98 -48.27 -71.58
CA PHE A 440 41.62 -48.01 -71.08
C PHE A 440 41.54 -48.07 -69.56
N ARG A 441 42.28 -48.98 -68.91
CA ARG A 441 42.33 -49.09 -67.46
C ARG A 441 42.90 -47.84 -66.80
N LEU A 442 43.97 -47.27 -67.36
CA LEU A 442 44.55 -46.01 -66.89
C LEU A 442 43.57 -44.82 -67.05
N LYS A 443 42.85 -44.75 -68.18
CA LYS A 443 41.83 -43.71 -68.39
C LYS A 443 40.65 -43.85 -67.43
N LEU A 444 40.22 -45.08 -67.14
CA LEU A 444 39.16 -45.33 -66.17
C LEU A 444 39.57 -44.89 -64.76
N GLN A 445 40.79 -45.25 -64.34
CA GLN A 445 41.35 -44.84 -63.04
C GLN A 445 41.45 -43.31 -62.93
N GLN A 446 41.86 -42.62 -63.99
CA GLN A 446 41.90 -41.17 -64.02
C GLN A 446 40.48 -40.55 -63.94
N HIS A 447 39.48 -41.17 -64.57
CA HIS A 447 38.08 -40.73 -64.46
C HIS A 447 37.51 -40.94 -63.05
N THR A 448 37.87 -42.03 -62.37
CA THR A 448 37.48 -42.29 -60.98
C THR A 448 37.99 -41.19 -60.05
N ILE A 449 39.29 -40.86 -60.13
CA ILE A 449 39.90 -39.80 -59.31
C ILE A 449 39.21 -38.45 -59.54
N LYS A 450 38.97 -38.07 -60.80
CA LYS A 450 38.27 -36.81 -61.14
C LYS A 450 36.82 -36.79 -60.62
N SER A 451 36.13 -37.93 -60.61
CA SER A 451 34.77 -38.03 -60.07
C SER A 451 34.76 -37.90 -58.55
N GLU A 452 35.74 -38.47 -57.86
CA GLU A 452 35.90 -38.35 -56.41
C GLU A 452 36.23 -36.92 -55.99
N GLU A 453 37.11 -36.23 -56.72
CA GLU A 453 37.42 -34.81 -56.50
C GLU A 453 36.19 -33.92 -56.68
N LEU A 454 35.41 -34.14 -57.74
CA LEU A 454 34.17 -33.40 -58.00
C LEU A 454 33.13 -33.63 -56.90
N GLU A 455 33.01 -34.86 -56.38
CA GLU A 455 32.08 -35.17 -55.30
C GLU A 455 32.50 -34.54 -53.96
N LYS A 456 33.82 -34.49 -53.72
CA LYS A 456 34.38 -33.76 -52.58
C LYS A 456 34.08 -32.26 -52.67
N GLU A 457 34.33 -31.63 -53.83
CA GLU A 457 33.99 -30.22 -54.06
C GLU A 457 32.49 -29.94 -53.88
N LYS A 458 31.60 -30.83 -54.34
CA LYS A 458 30.16 -30.69 -54.09
C LYS A 458 29.80 -30.74 -52.61
N SER A 459 30.41 -31.66 -51.86
CA SER A 459 30.18 -31.77 -50.41
C SER A 459 30.66 -30.53 -49.64
N GLU A 460 31.83 -29.99 -50.02
CA GLU A 460 32.38 -28.75 -49.48
C GLU A 460 31.48 -27.55 -49.83
N ASN A 461 30.97 -27.48 -51.06
CA ASN A 461 30.04 -26.44 -51.49
C ASN A 461 28.70 -26.50 -50.73
N ALA A 462 28.17 -27.71 -50.48
CA ALA A 462 26.98 -27.90 -49.66
C ALA A 462 27.20 -27.43 -48.21
N ASN A 463 28.36 -27.76 -47.62
CA ASN A 463 28.74 -27.31 -46.28
C ASN A 463 28.87 -25.78 -46.22
N LEU A 464 29.52 -25.15 -47.21
CA LEU A 464 29.63 -23.69 -47.30
C LEU A 464 28.26 -23.02 -47.45
N LYS A 465 27.35 -23.58 -48.26
CA LYS A 465 25.97 -23.08 -48.37
C LYS A 465 25.21 -23.18 -47.05
N GLN A 466 25.38 -24.28 -46.31
CA GLN A 466 24.75 -24.44 -45.00
C GLN A 466 25.32 -23.43 -43.98
N GLN A 467 26.63 -23.17 -44.01
CA GLN A 467 27.26 -22.13 -43.18
C GLN A 467 26.76 -20.73 -43.53
N ILE A 468 26.67 -20.39 -44.82
CA ILE A 468 26.11 -19.11 -45.28
C ILE A 468 24.67 -18.95 -44.79
N HIS A 469 23.84 -19.98 -44.90
CA HIS A 469 22.47 -19.92 -44.43
C HIS A 469 22.39 -19.75 -42.90
N SER A 470 23.24 -20.45 -42.14
CA SER A 470 23.32 -20.28 -40.69
C SER A 470 23.75 -18.86 -40.29
N LEU A 471 24.75 -18.30 -40.98
CA LEU A 471 25.18 -16.92 -40.76
C LEU A 471 24.09 -15.91 -41.14
N GLN A 472 23.33 -16.13 -42.22
CA GLN A 472 22.18 -15.30 -42.58
C GLN A 472 21.09 -15.30 -41.50
N LEU A 473 20.79 -16.46 -40.91
CA LEU A 473 19.83 -16.56 -39.81
C LEU A 473 20.34 -15.84 -38.55
N GLN A 474 21.64 -15.94 -38.25
CA GLN A 474 22.24 -15.20 -37.14
C GLN A 474 22.18 -13.69 -37.37
N VAL A 475 22.49 -13.21 -38.57
CA VAL A 475 22.39 -11.78 -38.93
C VAL A 475 20.95 -11.29 -38.81
N ALA A 476 19.98 -12.05 -39.32
CA ALA A 476 18.56 -11.70 -39.19
C ALA A 476 18.11 -11.66 -37.72
N SER A 477 18.56 -12.62 -36.91
CA SER A 477 18.28 -12.62 -35.47
C SER A 477 18.89 -11.41 -34.76
N VAL A 478 20.13 -11.04 -35.10
CA VAL A 478 20.81 -9.88 -34.51
C VAL A 478 20.10 -8.59 -34.92
N SER A 479 19.75 -8.41 -36.18
CA SER A 479 18.98 -7.25 -36.64
C SER A 479 17.62 -7.15 -35.97
N GLN A 480 16.92 -8.28 -35.73
CA GLN A 480 15.67 -8.25 -34.98
C GLN A 480 15.88 -7.76 -33.55
N THR A 481 16.91 -8.27 -32.85
CA THR A 481 17.21 -7.82 -31.49
C THR A 481 17.68 -6.37 -31.43
N GLU A 482 18.38 -5.88 -32.45
CA GLU A 482 18.76 -4.48 -32.58
C GLU A 482 17.52 -3.59 -32.72
N ASN A 483 16.56 -3.99 -33.57
CA ASN A 483 15.29 -3.27 -33.72
C ASN A 483 14.47 -3.26 -32.43
N ASP A 484 14.35 -4.40 -31.74
CA ASP A 484 13.65 -4.48 -30.46
C ASP A 484 14.30 -3.58 -29.39
N LEU A 485 15.63 -3.51 -29.37
CA LEU A 485 16.39 -2.61 -28.50
C LEU A 485 16.15 -1.15 -28.87
N MET A 486 16.13 -0.80 -30.15
CA MET A 486 15.83 0.55 -30.63
C MET A 486 14.43 0.99 -30.23
N ASP A 487 13.42 0.13 -30.38
CA ASP A 487 12.05 0.39 -29.95
C ASP A 487 11.94 0.58 -28.43
N SER A 488 12.65 -0.25 -27.65
CA SER A 488 12.70 -0.10 -26.20
C SER A 488 13.34 1.21 -25.77
N ASN A 489 14.42 1.63 -26.46
CA ASN A 489 15.13 2.88 -26.19
C ASN A 489 14.24 4.09 -26.53
N GLN A 490 13.50 4.02 -27.63
CA GLN A 490 12.53 5.06 -28.00
C GLN A 490 11.42 5.21 -26.96
N LYS A 491 10.84 4.11 -26.48
CA LYS A 491 9.85 4.13 -25.38
C LYS A 491 10.41 4.71 -24.09
N LEU A 492 11.66 4.37 -23.74
CA LEU A 492 12.32 4.93 -22.57
C LEU A 492 12.54 6.45 -22.71
N LYS A 493 12.93 6.94 -23.88
CA LYS A 493 13.05 8.38 -24.15
C LYS A 493 11.72 9.11 -23.99
N GLU A 494 10.64 8.55 -24.50
CA GLU A 494 9.29 9.12 -24.36
C GLU A 494 8.83 9.18 -22.90
N ILE A 495 9.10 8.13 -22.12
CA ILE A 495 8.80 8.12 -20.67
C ILE A 495 9.63 9.18 -19.94
N VAL A 496 10.93 9.30 -20.26
CA VAL A 496 11.81 10.31 -19.65
C VAL A 496 11.32 11.72 -19.97
N GLU A 497 10.91 12.01 -21.20
CA GLU A 497 10.43 13.35 -21.55
C GLU A 497 9.08 13.67 -20.89
N ARG A 498 8.19 12.67 -20.76
CA ARG A 498 6.95 12.80 -20.00
C ARG A 498 7.21 13.10 -18.52
N LEU A 499 8.10 12.33 -17.88
CA LEU A 499 8.48 12.54 -16.49
C LEU A 499 9.16 13.90 -16.26
N LYS A 500 9.98 14.36 -17.21
CA LYS A 500 10.55 15.73 -17.17
C LYS A 500 9.46 16.78 -17.22
N GLN A 501 8.44 16.60 -18.07
CA GLN A 501 7.32 17.54 -18.17
C GLN A 501 6.48 17.56 -16.89
N GLU A 502 6.21 16.40 -16.30
CA GLU A 502 5.53 16.29 -15.01
C GLU A 502 6.34 16.92 -13.86
N CYS A 503 7.67 16.75 -13.86
CA CYS A 503 8.53 17.43 -12.90
C CYS A 503 8.49 18.97 -13.07
N ARG A 504 8.46 19.46 -14.32
CA ARG A 504 8.34 20.89 -14.62
C ARG A 504 6.99 21.44 -14.14
N SER A 505 5.88 20.74 -14.39
CA SER A 505 4.55 21.18 -13.95
C SER A 505 4.42 21.14 -12.42
N ALA A 506 4.91 20.08 -11.77
CA ALA A 506 4.89 19.97 -10.32
C ALA A 506 5.71 21.08 -9.63
N ARG A 507 6.89 21.44 -10.18
CA ARG A 507 7.68 22.57 -9.70
C ARG A 507 6.94 23.89 -9.85
N SER A 508 6.35 24.16 -11.02
CA SER A 508 5.58 25.38 -11.24
C SER A 508 4.36 25.49 -10.30
N GLN A 509 3.69 24.36 -10.03
CA GLN A 509 2.59 24.33 -9.08
C GLN A 509 3.05 24.56 -7.63
N ALA A 510 4.19 24.01 -7.24
CA ALA A 510 4.78 24.23 -5.92
C ALA A 510 5.23 25.69 -5.74
N GLU A 511 5.87 26.28 -6.74
CA GLU A 511 6.25 27.71 -6.74
C GLU A 511 5.02 28.62 -6.63
N LYS A 512 3.95 28.30 -7.35
CA LYS A 512 2.69 29.05 -7.25
C LYS A 512 2.08 28.93 -5.85
N ALA A 513 1.99 27.72 -5.31
CA ALA A 513 1.46 27.50 -3.96
C ALA A 513 2.30 28.20 -2.89
N GLN A 514 3.63 28.23 -3.04
CA GLN A 514 4.53 28.98 -2.19
C GLN A 514 4.24 30.48 -2.29
N SER A 515 4.21 31.04 -3.50
CA SER A 515 3.92 32.46 -3.73
C SER A 515 2.56 32.89 -3.17
N ASP A 516 1.53 32.06 -3.32
CA ASP A 516 0.19 32.31 -2.77
C ASP A 516 0.22 32.28 -1.22
N SER A 517 1.00 31.37 -0.62
CA SER A 517 1.18 31.31 0.83
C SER A 517 1.93 32.52 1.39
N GLU A 518 2.97 32.98 0.69
CA GLU A 518 3.75 34.16 1.05
C GLU A 518 2.87 35.41 0.96
N LYS A 519 2.07 35.54 -0.10
CA LYS A 519 1.11 36.64 -0.25
C LYS A 519 0.07 36.64 0.87
N ASN A 520 -0.51 35.48 1.20
CA ASN A 520 -1.46 35.37 2.31
C ASN A 520 -0.86 35.73 3.68
N LEU A 521 0.42 35.45 3.89
CA LEU A 521 1.11 35.86 5.12
C LEU A 521 1.34 37.37 5.16
N GLU A 522 1.70 37.98 4.04
CA GLU A 522 1.87 39.43 3.94
C GLU A 522 0.53 40.16 4.12
N ASP A 523 -0.56 39.66 3.52
CA ASP A 523 -1.91 40.22 3.71
C ASP A 523 -2.33 40.18 5.20
N LYS A 524 -2.14 39.04 5.89
CA LYS A 524 -2.38 38.93 7.34
C LYS A 524 -1.51 39.87 8.17
N ARG A 525 -0.27 40.10 7.73
CA ARG A 525 0.65 41.03 8.40
C ARG A 525 0.17 42.47 8.26
N ILE A 526 -0.33 42.85 7.09
CA ILE A 526 -0.94 44.16 6.83
C ILE A 526 -2.18 44.33 7.72
N GLU A 527 -3.10 43.37 7.73
CA GLU A 527 -4.30 43.39 8.59
C GLU A 527 -3.95 43.57 10.07
N TRP A 528 -2.93 42.84 10.55
CA TRP A 528 -2.45 42.97 11.94
C TRP A 528 -1.88 44.36 12.23
N LEU A 529 -1.12 44.94 11.29
CA LEU A 529 -0.59 46.30 11.42
C LEU A 529 -1.70 47.35 11.43
N GLU A 530 -2.75 47.19 10.63
CA GLU A 530 -3.91 48.07 10.61
C GLU A 530 -4.69 48.00 11.93
N GLU A 531 -4.96 46.81 12.45
CA GLU A 531 -5.60 46.62 13.75
C GLU A 531 -4.77 47.23 14.89
N LYS A 532 -3.46 47.00 14.87
CA LYS A 532 -2.52 47.59 15.83
C LYS A 532 -2.62 49.12 15.81
N HIS A 533 -2.62 49.75 14.62
CA HIS A 533 -2.77 51.20 14.52
C HIS A 533 -4.13 51.68 15.05
N ARG A 534 -5.21 50.95 14.75
CA ARG A 534 -6.56 51.27 15.25
C ARG A 534 -6.64 51.23 16.77
N LEU A 535 -6.07 50.20 17.38
CA LEU A 535 -6.00 50.06 18.84
C LEU A 535 -5.15 51.18 19.47
N ILE A 536 -4.02 51.52 18.86
CA ILE A 536 -3.20 52.65 19.32
C ILE A 536 -4.00 53.95 19.26
N GLN A 537 -4.73 54.22 18.17
CA GLN A 537 -5.59 55.40 18.08
C GLN A 537 -6.64 55.43 19.19
N GLN A 538 -7.35 54.32 19.44
CA GLN A 538 -8.34 54.23 20.51
C GLN A 538 -7.74 54.47 21.91
N ILE A 539 -6.58 53.88 22.19
CA ILE A 539 -5.85 54.10 23.46
C ILE A 539 -5.51 55.58 23.60
N THR A 540 -5.02 56.21 22.53
CA THR A 540 -4.65 57.64 22.53
C THR A 540 -5.85 58.53 22.78
N GLU A 541 -7.00 58.26 22.13
CA GLU A 541 -8.25 58.97 22.36
C GLU A 541 -8.75 58.83 23.81
N MET A 542 -8.69 57.61 24.36
CA MET A 542 -9.11 57.34 25.73
C MET A 542 -8.17 58.02 26.74
N ASP A 543 -6.87 58.04 26.49
CA ASP A 543 -5.90 58.76 27.32
C ASP A 543 -6.13 60.28 27.28
N MET A 544 -6.44 60.85 26.11
CA MET A 544 -6.84 62.27 26.00
C MET A 544 -8.12 62.57 26.78
N LYS A 545 -9.16 61.72 26.68
CA LYS A 545 -10.41 61.88 27.45
C LYS A 545 -10.16 61.76 28.95
N TYR A 546 -9.32 60.82 29.37
CA TYR A 546 -8.92 60.65 30.76
C TYR A 546 -8.19 61.88 31.29
N LYS A 547 -7.19 62.40 30.56
CA LYS A 547 -6.47 63.64 30.90
C LYS A 547 -7.42 64.83 31.05
N GLN A 548 -8.33 65.03 30.10
CA GLN A 548 -9.34 66.10 30.18
C GLN A 548 -10.24 65.98 31.42
N THR A 549 -10.68 64.75 31.74
CA THR A 549 -11.55 64.51 32.91
C THR A 549 -10.80 64.74 34.20
N ARG A 550 -9.55 64.28 34.29
CA ARG A 550 -8.65 64.51 35.42
C ARG A 550 -8.40 66.00 35.65
N GLU A 551 -8.18 66.78 34.59
CA GLU A 551 -8.05 68.24 34.71
C GLU A 551 -9.32 68.92 35.20
N LYS A 552 -10.49 68.52 34.68
CA LYS A 552 -11.79 69.04 35.14
C LYS A 552 -11.99 68.74 36.62
N LEU A 553 -11.69 67.52 37.06
CA LEU A 553 -11.76 67.11 38.45
C LEU A 553 -10.78 67.92 39.32
N HIS A 554 -9.54 68.11 38.85
CA HIS A 554 -8.56 68.93 39.57
C HIS A 554 -9.03 70.38 39.71
N ARG A 555 -9.56 70.99 38.64
CA ARG A 555 -10.15 72.35 38.69
C ARG A 555 -11.32 72.42 39.67
N ALA A 556 -12.20 71.43 39.67
CA ALA A 556 -13.32 71.35 40.61
C ALA A 556 -12.83 71.22 42.06
N ALA A 557 -11.83 70.38 42.33
CA ALA A 557 -11.23 70.22 43.65
C ALA A 557 -10.58 71.53 44.15
N VAL A 558 -9.86 72.25 43.29
CA VAL A 558 -9.28 73.56 43.62
C VAL A 558 -10.38 74.59 43.90
N ALA A 559 -11.44 74.63 43.09
CA ALA A 559 -12.58 75.51 43.32
C ALA A 559 -13.29 75.20 44.64
N GLN A 560 -13.47 73.92 44.98
CA GLN A 560 -14.05 73.50 46.25
C GLN A 560 -13.15 73.86 47.43
N LYS A 561 -11.83 73.69 47.31
CA LYS A 561 -10.87 74.12 48.34
C LYS A 561 -10.97 75.63 48.58
N LYS A 562 -11.05 76.45 47.52
CA LYS A 562 -11.28 77.90 47.62
C LYS A 562 -12.59 78.24 48.33
N ARG A 563 -13.71 77.60 47.93
CA ARG A 563 -15.02 77.79 48.59
C ARG A 563 -14.97 77.43 50.07
N LYS A 564 -14.34 76.31 50.43
CA LYS A 564 -14.14 75.88 51.81
C LYS A 564 -13.36 76.94 52.61
N THR A 565 -12.21 77.40 52.12
CA THR A 565 -11.42 78.43 52.80
C THR A 565 -12.17 79.74 53.00
N LEU A 566 -13.00 80.15 52.03
CA LEU A 566 -13.80 81.37 52.14
C LEU A 566 -14.94 81.20 53.17
N ASN A 567 -15.55 80.02 53.25
CA ASN A 567 -16.54 79.69 54.26
C ASN A 567 -15.93 79.63 55.66
N ASP A 568 -14.79 78.94 55.82
CA ASP A 568 -14.05 78.86 57.08
C ASP A 568 -13.66 80.28 57.57
N ASN A 569 -13.24 81.16 56.67
CA ASN A 569 -12.94 82.56 56.99
C ASN A 569 -14.19 83.36 57.41
N LYS A 570 -15.34 83.15 56.74
CA LYS A 570 -16.61 83.76 57.17
C LYS A 570 -17.03 83.24 58.55
N GLN A 571 -16.93 81.94 58.79
CA GLN A 571 -17.24 81.32 60.07
C GLN A 571 -16.35 81.87 61.19
N LYS A 572 -15.03 81.99 60.96
CA LYS A 572 -14.10 82.63 61.92
C LYS A 572 -14.47 84.08 62.22
N LYS A 573 -14.88 84.86 61.22
CA LYS A 573 -15.34 86.26 61.44
C LYS A 573 -16.62 86.30 62.28
N LEU A 574 -17.57 85.39 62.02
CA LEU A 574 -18.80 85.29 62.81
C LEU A 574 -18.52 84.86 64.24
N LEU A 575 -17.63 83.88 64.46
CA LEU A 575 -17.20 83.47 65.80
C LEU A 575 -16.57 84.63 66.58
N LYS A 576 -15.64 85.37 65.97
CA LYS A 576 -15.07 86.58 66.60
C LYS A 576 -16.13 87.65 66.92
N LYS A 577 -17.15 87.79 66.07
CA LYS A 577 -18.26 88.71 66.31
C LYS A 577 -19.13 88.25 67.49
N ILE A 578 -19.36 86.94 67.61
CA ILE A 578 -20.07 86.34 68.75
C ILE A 578 -19.27 86.59 70.03
N GLU A 579 -17.97 86.28 70.06
CA GLU A 579 -17.09 86.53 71.21
C GLU A 579 -17.12 88.01 71.65
N LEU A 580 -17.07 88.96 70.71
CA LEU A 580 -17.18 90.39 71.01
C LEU A 580 -18.54 90.78 71.59
N LEU A 581 -19.63 90.21 71.06
CA LEU A 581 -20.98 90.46 71.57
C LEU A 581 -21.19 89.84 72.95
N GLU A 582 -20.62 88.67 73.21
CA GLU A 582 -20.62 88.03 74.53
C GLU A 582 -19.85 88.88 75.54
N ALA A 583 -18.63 89.33 75.20
CA ALA A 583 -17.88 90.26 76.04
C ALA A 583 -18.63 91.57 76.31
N LYS A 584 -19.34 92.11 75.30
CA LYS A 584 -20.15 93.32 75.47
C LYS A 584 -21.38 93.07 76.35
N LYS A 585 -21.98 91.88 76.26
CA LYS A 585 -23.08 91.45 77.13
C LYS A 585 -22.61 91.33 78.57
N GLU A 586 -21.45 90.71 78.81
CA GLU A 586 -20.83 90.65 80.15
C GLU A 586 -20.52 92.04 80.70
N GLU A 587 -19.94 92.94 79.90
CA GLU A 587 -19.68 94.33 80.30
C GLU A 587 -20.99 95.04 80.72
N LEU A 588 -22.04 94.95 79.89
CA LEU A 588 -23.36 95.51 80.20
C LEU A 588 -24.01 94.86 81.43
N GLU A 589 -23.81 93.56 81.65
CA GLU A 589 -24.28 92.86 82.86
C GLU A 589 -23.54 93.38 84.10
N THR A 590 -22.23 93.63 84.02
CA THR A 590 -21.47 94.23 85.12
C THR A 590 -21.86 95.69 85.38
N GLU A 591 -22.09 96.49 84.34
CA GLU A 591 -22.59 97.86 84.44
C GLU A 591 -23.98 97.89 85.08
N ASN A 592 -24.88 96.98 84.66
CA ASN A 592 -26.21 96.81 85.24
C ASN A 592 -26.13 96.37 86.71
N GLN A 593 -25.21 95.47 87.07
CA GLN A 593 -24.97 95.11 88.47
C GLN A 593 -24.45 96.28 89.31
N VAL A 594 -23.58 97.14 88.75
CA VAL A 594 -23.11 98.36 89.42
C VAL A 594 -24.24 99.38 89.59
N LEU A 595 -25.06 99.60 88.55
CA LEU A 595 -26.24 100.46 88.62
C LEU A 595 -27.28 99.93 89.62
N ASN A 596 -27.50 98.61 89.69
CA ASN A 596 -28.36 98.00 90.71
C ASN A 596 -27.80 98.13 92.13
N ARG A 597 -26.48 98.29 92.30
CA ARG A 597 -25.84 98.61 93.60
C ARG A 597 -25.87 100.10 93.96
N GLN A 598 -26.01 100.99 92.98
CA GLN A 598 -26.13 102.45 93.17
C GLN A 598 -27.58 102.94 93.27
N ASN A 599 -28.56 102.11 92.91
CA ASN A 599 -29.96 102.41 93.15
C ASN A 599 -30.32 102.30 94.63
N VAL A 600 -31.12 103.26 95.10
CA VAL A 600 -31.64 103.32 96.48
C VAL A 600 -32.27 101.96 96.82
N PRO A 601 -31.86 101.32 97.94
CA PRO A 601 -32.43 100.06 98.38
C PRO A 601 -33.95 100.12 98.35
N PHE A 602 -34.60 99.07 97.85
CA PHE A 602 -36.04 99.06 97.63
C PHE A 602 -36.83 99.44 98.91
N GLU A 603 -36.34 99.06 100.10
CA GLU A 603 -36.90 99.51 101.38
C GLU A 603 -36.77 101.03 101.63
N GLU A 604 -35.67 101.66 101.22
CA GLU A 604 -35.48 103.11 101.34
C GLU A 604 -36.33 103.88 100.33
N HIS A 605 -36.49 103.36 99.11
CA HIS A 605 -37.42 103.93 98.13
C HIS A 605 -38.87 103.89 98.66
N ILE A 606 -39.30 102.78 99.28
CA ILE A 606 -40.63 102.68 99.91
C ILE A 606 -40.75 103.59 101.14
N ARG A 607 -39.70 103.71 101.97
CA ARG A 607 -39.70 104.65 103.12
C ARG A 607 -39.78 106.09 102.66
N LEU A 608 -38.99 106.50 101.66
CA LEU A 608 -39.00 107.85 101.09
C LEU A 608 -40.35 108.14 100.41
N GLN A 609 -40.93 107.17 99.70
CA GLN A 609 -42.25 107.31 99.09
C GLN A 609 -43.37 107.44 100.13
N LYS A 610 -43.30 106.68 101.24
CA LYS A 610 -44.22 106.85 102.39
C LYS A 610 -44.04 108.22 103.04
N ARG A 611 -42.80 108.67 103.28
CA ARG A 611 -42.48 109.95 103.91
C ARG A 611 -42.91 111.13 103.02
N LEU A 612 -42.77 111.02 101.71
CA LEU A 612 -43.25 112.00 100.72
C LEU A 612 -44.78 112.10 100.70
N LYS A 613 -45.49 110.96 100.69
CA LYS A 613 -46.96 110.94 100.79
C LYS A 613 -47.47 111.55 102.09
N ASP A 614 -46.76 111.31 103.19
CA ASP A 614 -47.10 111.83 104.51
C ASP A 614 -46.83 113.33 104.65
N LEU A 615 -45.75 113.83 104.01
CA LEU A 615 -45.47 115.26 103.86
C LEU A 615 -46.47 115.95 102.91
N GLN A 616 -46.86 115.33 101.81
CA GLN A 616 -47.89 115.84 100.90
C GLN A 616 -49.26 115.91 101.60
N ARG A 617 -49.60 114.92 102.45
CA ARG A 617 -50.85 114.93 103.23
C ARG A 617 -50.84 116.07 104.26
N ARG A 618 -49.76 116.23 105.03
CA ARG A 618 -49.58 117.35 105.97
C ARG A 618 -49.54 118.72 105.29
N HIS A 619 -48.91 118.83 104.12
CA HIS A 619 -48.90 120.06 103.32
C HIS A 619 -50.30 120.40 102.79
N ASN A 620 -51.09 119.41 102.38
CA ASN A 620 -52.47 119.60 101.95
C ASN A 620 -53.42 119.93 103.13
N GLU A 621 -53.16 119.40 104.33
CA GLU A 621 -53.88 119.76 105.57
C GLU A 621 -53.51 121.18 106.04
N PHE A 622 -52.23 121.58 105.95
CA PHE A 622 -51.79 122.96 106.17
C PHE A 622 -52.38 123.95 105.16
N ARG A 623 -52.47 123.56 103.87
CA ARG A 623 -53.14 124.35 102.83
C ARG A 623 -54.63 124.55 103.09
N ARG A 624 -55.31 123.61 103.77
CA ARG A 624 -56.75 123.70 104.10
C ARG A 624 -57.06 124.55 105.33
N LEU A 625 -56.11 124.77 106.24
CA LEU A 625 -56.33 125.52 107.48
C LEU A 625 -55.97 127.02 107.41
N ILE A 626 -55.20 127.45 106.39
CA ILE A 626 -54.70 128.84 106.31
C ILE A 626 -55.41 129.69 105.24
N LEU A 627 -56.18 129.11 104.30
CA LEU A 627 -56.74 129.87 103.17
C LEU A 627 -58.25 129.63 102.97
N PHE A 628 -59.07 130.61 103.36
CA PHE A 628 -60.38 130.98 102.76
C PHE A 628 -60.11 132.06 101.66
N PRO A 629 -61.03 132.35 100.72
CA PRO A 629 -61.14 131.71 99.42
C PRO A 629 -60.89 132.70 98.26
N ALA A 630 -59.85 132.50 97.43
CA ALA A 630 -59.71 133.25 96.17
C ALA A 630 -58.64 132.69 95.20
N ILE A 631 -59.12 131.99 94.17
CA ILE A 631 -58.67 131.98 92.75
C ILE A 631 -57.20 131.56 92.41
N PRO A 632 -56.81 131.41 91.13
CA PRO A 632 -56.27 130.18 90.52
C PRO A 632 -54.74 130.26 90.26
N THR A 633 -54.10 129.17 89.81
CA THR A 633 -52.71 129.18 89.28
C THR A 633 -52.49 127.85 88.56
N VAL A 634 -52.46 127.76 87.22
CA VAL A 634 -51.48 128.23 86.22
C VAL A 634 -50.06 127.67 86.46
N ASN A 635 -49.63 126.89 85.45
CA ASN A 635 -48.36 126.17 85.24
C ASN A 635 -47.06 126.94 85.55
N PRO A 636 -45.92 126.24 85.54
CA PRO A 636 -44.91 126.64 84.55
C PRO A 636 -44.31 125.46 83.75
N VAL A 637 -44.16 125.73 82.46
CA VAL A 637 -43.29 125.06 81.50
C VAL A 637 -41.88 125.66 81.61
N SER A 638 -40.83 124.86 81.55
CA SER A 638 -39.45 125.24 81.15
C SER A 638 -38.58 123.99 80.98
N LEU A 639 -37.62 123.85 80.07
CA LEU A 639 -37.24 124.42 78.76
C LEU A 639 -35.88 123.71 78.43
N LEU A 640 -35.77 123.08 77.24
CA LEU A 640 -34.57 122.85 76.38
C LEU A 640 -33.37 122.00 76.92
N SER A 641 -32.59 121.17 76.19
CA SER A 641 -32.38 120.86 74.75
C SER A 641 -31.50 119.58 74.56
N SER A 642 -31.66 118.88 73.41
CA SER A 642 -30.69 118.03 72.63
C SER A 642 -30.10 116.74 73.27
N THR A 643 -29.97 115.54 72.67
CA THR A 643 -29.76 115.09 71.27
C THR A 643 -30.04 113.57 71.14
N LEU A 644 -30.32 113.07 69.91
CA LEU A 644 -30.19 111.68 69.37
C LEU A 644 -31.30 110.61 69.64
N ILE A 645 -32.02 110.23 68.55
CA ILE A 645 -32.20 108.88 67.88
C ILE A 645 -32.10 107.60 68.78
N PRO A 646 -32.76 106.41 68.53
CA PRO A 646 -33.84 105.97 67.59
C PRO A 646 -34.97 105.04 68.16
N GLY A 647 -36.11 104.97 67.42
CA GLY A 647 -36.90 103.74 67.06
C GLY A 647 -37.75 102.99 68.12
N PRO A 648 -38.51 101.93 67.76
CA PRO A 648 -39.06 101.48 66.46
C PRO A 648 -40.51 100.85 66.54
N GLU A 649 -40.96 100.21 65.43
CA GLU A 649 -42.18 99.36 65.17
C GLU A 649 -43.37 100.07 64.49
N ALA A 650 -44.08 99.57 63.47
CA ALA A 650 -44.05 98.41 62.55
C ALA A 650 -45.01 98.79 61.39
N SER A 651 -44.85 98.42 60.10
CA SER A 651 -45.33 97.16 59.51
C SER A 651 -45.26 97.24 57.95
N PHE A 652 -44.94 96.11 57.30
CA PHE A 652 -45.06 95.75 55.85
C PHE A 652 -43.99 96.20 54.83
N PRO A 653 -43.07 95.27 54.47
CA PRO A 653 -42.73 95.00 53.07
C PRO A 653 -42.67 93.51 52.67
N LEU A 654 -43.30 92.58 53.42
CA LEU A 654 -43.19 91.14 53.13
C LEU A 654 -43.97 90.68 51.87
N LEU A 655 -45.07 91.35 51.51
CA LEU A 655 -45.91 90.93 50.37
C LEU A 655 -45.27 91.25 49.00
N GLN A 656 -44.47 92.32 48.94
CA GLN A 656 -43.82 92.77 47.70
C GLN A 656 -42.63 91.87 47.32
N GLU A 657 -41.93 91.32 48.31
CA GLU A 657 -40.79 90.43 48.10
C GLU A 657 -41.24 89.02 47.67
N GLU A 658 -42.38 88.53 48.16
CA GLU A 658 -42.96 87.27 47.69
C GLU A 658 -43.44 87.37 46.24
N GLN A 659 -43.99 88.54 45.86
CA GLN A 659 -44.43 88.82 44.49
C GLN A 659 -43.22 88.96 43.54
N HIS A 660 -42.14 89.62 43.98
CA HIS A 660 -40.87 89.67 43.24
C HIS A 660 -40.20 88.29 43.10
N GLN A 661 -40.23 87.45 44.14
CA GLN A 661 -39.69 86.08 44.04
C GLN A 661 -40.51 85.20 43.10
N ARG A 662 -41.84 85.36 43.04
CA ARG A 662 -42.68 84.68 42.05
C ARG A 662 -42.38 85.16 40.62
N GLU A 663 -42.23 86.46 40.41
CA GLU A 663 -41.86 87.03 39.11
C GLU A 663 -40.47 86.59 38.64
N VAL A 664 -39.48 86.56 39.55
CA VAL A 664 -38.13 86.05 39.27
C VAL A 664 -38.13 84.55 38.98
N SER A 665 -38.96 83.77 39.69
CA SER A 665 -39.12 82.34 39.41
C SER A 665 -39.77 82.08 38.05
N LEU A 666 -40.75 82.91 37.68
CA LEU A 666 -41.40 82.86 36.37
C LEU A 666 -40.42 83.25 35.25
N LEU A 667 -39.59 84.27 35.47
CA LEU A 667 -38.53 84.69 34.54
C LEU A 667 -37.46 83.62 34.36
N ARG A 668 -37.03 82.95 35.44
CA ARG A 668 -36.08 81.82 35.36
C ARG A 668 -36.66 80.66 34.55
N LYS A 669 -37.94 80.33 34.78
CA LYS A 669 -38.63 79.28 34.03
C LYS A 669 -38.77 79.63 32.54
N ARG A 670 -39.10 80.89 32.22
CA ARG A 670 -39.13 81.39 30.83
C ARG A 670 -37.75 81.37 30.17
N LEU A 671 -36.69 81.69 30.90
CA LEU A 671 -35.31 81.63 30.40
C LEU A 671 -34.85 80.20 30.13
N GLU A 672 -35.23 79.25 30.99
CA GLU A 672 -34.94 77.82 30.81
C GLU A 672 -35.76 77.22 29.64
N GLU A 673 -37.02 77.63 29.48
CA GLU A 673 -37.83 77.31 28.30
C GLU A 673 -37.24 77.92 27.02
N LEU A 674 -36.73 79.15 27.07
CA LEU A 674 -36.06 79.78 25.93
C LEU A 674 -34.75 79.07 25.57
N GLU A 675 -33.93 78.71 26.56
CA GLU A 675 -32.68 77.97 26.36
C GLU A 675 -32.94 76.57 25.79
N THR A 676 -33.95 75.86 26.29
CA THR A 676 -34.34 74.55 25.74
C THR A 676 -34.90 74.67 24.32
N THR A 677 -35.61 75.75 24.01
CA THR A 677 -36.09 76.05 22.66
C THR A 677 -34.94 76.42 21.71
N GLN A 678 -33.98 77.23 22.15
CA GLN A 678 -32.76 77.55 21.38
C GLN A 678 -31.88 76.32 21.14
N ARG A 679 -31.73 75.42 22.12
CA ARG A 679 -31.02 74.14 21.95
C ARG A 679 -31.76 73.16 21.03
N ARG A 680 -33.08 73.29 20.90
CA ARG A 680 -33.88 72.52 19.94
C ARG A 680 -33.74 73.10 18.53
N GLN A 681 -33.84 74.42 18.39
CA GLN A 681 -33.60 75.11 17.11
C GLN A 681 -32.17 74.92 16.59
N LEU A 682 -31.15 74.91 17.46
CA LEU A 682 -29.77 74.58 17.08
C LEU A 682 -29.59 73.10 16.67
N ARG A 683 -30.39 72.19 17.24
CA ARG A 683 -30.43 70.79 16.78
C ARG A 683 -31.14 70.63 15.44
N GLU A 684 -32.20 71.39 15.20
CA GLU A 684 -32.93 71.43 13.93
C GLU A 684 -32.10 72.10 12.80
N LEU A 685 -31.32 73.15 13.12
CA LEU A 685 -30.37 73.78 12.21
C LEU A 685 -29.09 72.95 11.99
N GLY A 686 -28.72 72.09 12.94
CA GLY A 686 -27.63 71.12 12.79
C GLY A 686 -27.99 69.87 11.99
N ALA A 687 -29.27 69.58 11.84
CA ALA A 687 -29.79 68.43 11.08
C ALA A 687 -30.16 68.75 9.63
N SER A 688 -29.91 69.98 9.15
CA SER A 688 -30.26 70.45 7.80
C SER A 688 -29.05 70.65 6.87
N ASN A 689 -27.92 69.98 7.14
CA ASN A 689 -26.78 69.85 6.22
C ASN A 689 -26.55 68.39 5.79
N GLU A 690 -27.59 67.75 5.26
CA GLU A 690 -27.50 66.61 4.34
C GLU A 690 -28.55 66.87 3.24
N GLN A 691 -28.17 67.38 2.08
CA GLN A 691 -27.90 66.70 0.80
C GLN A 691 -28.06 67.76 -0.34
N PRO A 692 -27.96 67.46 -1.66
CA PRO A 692 -26.92 66.81 -2.49
C PRO A 692 -26.57 67.70 -3.72
N LYS A 693 -25.63 67.27 -4.59
CA LYS A 693 -25.55 67.47 -6.08
C LYS A 693 -24.09 67.37 -6.57
N SER A 694 -23.71 66.33 -7.29
CA SER A 694 -23.87 66.06 -8.74
C SER A 694 -22.81 66.74 -9.63
N ALA A 695 -22.18 65.89 -10.43
CA ALA A 695 -21.20 66.10 -11.51
C ALA A 695 -21.35 67.34 -12.40
N VAL A 696 -20.21 67.79 -12.98
CA VAL A 696 -19.87 67.72 -14.43
C VAL A 696 -18.60 68.58 -14.71
N SER A 697 -17.72 68.05 -15.56
CA SER A 697 -16.46 68.57 -16.16
C SER A 697 -16.68 69.85 -17.03
N PRO A 698 -15.73 70.45 -17.84
CA PRO A 698 -14.57 69.87 -18.57
C PRO A 698 -13.30 70.75 -18.79
N ASP A 699 -12.32 70.13 -19.48
CA ASP A 699 -11.29 70.63 -20.42
C ASP A 699 -10.18 71.62 -20.00
N SER A 700 -8.90 71.22 -20.15
CA SER A 700 -8.13 71.34 -21.43
C SER A 700 -6.62 71.02 -21.26
N ASP A 701 -6.13 70.16 -22.17
CA ASP A 701 -4.81 70.10 -22.87
C ASP A 701 -3.47 70.09 -22.09
N SER A 702 -2.38 69.42 -22.50
CA SER A 702 -2.03 68.53 -23.62
C SER A 702 -0.60 68.00 -23.35
N ASP A 703 -0.31 66.72 -23.66
CA ASP A 703 0.72 66.27 -24.63
C ASP A 703 1.44 64.92 -24.32
N ARG A 704 1.33 64.00 -25.31
CA ARG A 704 2.36 63.07 -25.88
C ARG A 704 2.94 61.92 -25.01
N VAL A 705 3.10 60.64 -25.44
CA VAL A 705 3.28 59.95 -26.75
C VAL A 705 2.84 58.46 -26.68
N LYS A 706 2.33 57.96 -27.83
CA LYS A 706 2.00 56.62 -28.42
C LYS A 706 2.62 55.30 -27.89
N PRO A 707 2.00 54.13 -28.22
CA PRO A 707 2.37 53.32 -29.42
C PRO A 707 1.15 52.84 -30.25
N VAL A 708 1.12 52.99 -31.58
CA VAL A 708 1.38 52.00 -32.68
C VAL A 708 0.42 50.80 -32.72
N GLU A 709 -0.48 50.82 -33.72
CA GLU A 709 -1.24 49.71 -34.28
C GLU A 709 -0.39 48.89 -35.26
N GLU A 710 -0.64 47.58 -35.35
CA GLU A 710 -0.50 46.83 -36.61
C GLU A 710 -1.62 45.78 -36.70
N TYR A 711 -2.24 45.72 -37.87
CA TYR A 711 -3.34 44.84 -38.29
C TYR A 711 -2.84 43.42 -38.59
N ASP A 712 -3.66 42.37 -38.35
CA ASP A 712 -4.17 41.47 -39.40
C ASP A 712 -5.15 40.40 -38.87
N LEU A 713 -6.07 39.99 -39.75
CA LEU A 713 -7.31 39.24 -39.52
C LEU A 713 -7.13 37.68 -39.53
N PRO A 714 -8.14 36.80 -39.82
CA PRO A 714 -8.55 35.76 -38.88
C PRO A 714 -8.49 34.31 -39.45
N SER A 715 -8.52 33.30 -38.59
CA SER A 715 -8.95 31.93 -38.91
C SER A 715 -9.08 31.21 -37.57
N GLY A 716 -10.22 30.66 -37.12
CA GLY A 716 -11.02 29.69 -37.85
C GLY A 716 -10.25 28.38 -37.91
N ASP A 717 -10.35 27.52 -36.89
CA ASP A 717 -10.82 26.14 -37.11
C ASP A 717 -10.98 25.31 -35.85
N VAL A 718 -11.99 24.45 -35.97
CA VAL A 718 -12.46 23.39 -35.10
C VAL A 718 -11.49 22.21 -35.12
N LYS A 719 -11.13 21.71 -33.93
CA LYS A 719 -11.25 20.28 -33.53
C LYS A 719 -10.94 20.08 -32.05
#